data_AF-A0A4U0TJR8-F1
#
_entry.id   AF-A0A4U0TJR8-F1
#
_cell.length_a   1.000
_cell.length_b   1.000
_cell.length_c   1.000
_cell.angle_alpha   90.00
_cell.angle_beta   90.00
_cell.angle_gamma   90.00
#
_symmetry.space_group_name_H-M   'P 1'
#
loop_
_entity.id
_entity.type
_entity.pdbx_description
1 polymer ?
#
loop_
_entity_poly.entity_id
_entity_poly.type
_entity_poly.pdbx_seq_one_letter_code
_entity_poly.pdbx_strand_id
1 'polypeptide(L)'
;MVRYSKLPFRLLLRHYNVDVTYTPMILAHEFIRSAVARDSDFTTSPLEQQSPATAPNGNGAEPKSHVLIAQFASADPEEFARAAELIAPWVDGVNLNCGCPQSWAIKEGIGCSLMENPDLVASMVRAAKSQIGPGKSVSVKIRIHRDLAQTLEWVRVVEDAAGVDYVTVHGRTRSQRSSTPPDYAAIRAVKEACKVPVVANGEIYTPADVVSVARQTGADGVMAARGLLENPALFAGYAITPVACVQSFLGYAVRCPIPFPLVLHHVGEMTGKMERMGKRERKQLMACEDLIDLVDWVEKKSEVQALLRFLSQDAKLPLATAMAKVKDLQQADLDSPEKLSKIKAKDLAALFPEEKTAKQVVAAARRVAKKRAAGDENDGSGVSPQKKRKLAPSSESDAKPGALEDAVALPECTASETELLETVLVTNRAPLVLAFAVTLLSYSMPEQPVSSRLSLAQGYVSTTSRARAVALGIQEVSREEAAQEAGLGEGQPVVKVMGKEIRVLRRWGYEWKEEARGGSSEQVEQGVGDGADASQTENMEEQTETESSPALWALDLEALRKSNSAAPVPGASNMPIYTPQSARAYLLKSFESVAPAADGAEKKASFKARAAEKEANLGRLLKALDLVYASWATTMSPEQLDQRTWSWYVKVRPAVENGVAGWGGKNEVRLADVLALRRET
;
A
#
# COMPACT_ATOMS: atom_id res chain seq x y z
N MET A 1 5.61 17.65 13.83
CA MET A 1 6.74 17.41 12.89
C MET A 1 6.23 17.69 11.49
N VAL A 2 6.85 18.63 10.74
CA VAL A 2 6.39 18.98 9.38
C VAL A 2 6.36 17.71 8.51
N ARG A 3 5.27 17.49 7.77
CA ARG A 3 4.95 16.29 6.95
C ARG A 3 4.70 14.98 7.72
N TYR A 4 5.35 14.75 8.85
CA TYR A 4 5.34 13.42 9.49
C TYR A 4 4.25 13.22 10.56
N SER A 5 3.76 14.27 11.21
CA SER A 5 2.66 14.11 12.19
C SER A 5 1.25 14.26 11.59
N LYS A 6 1.07 13.73 10.37
CA LYS A 6 -0.24 13.64 9.72
C LYS A 6 -1.13 12.56 10.36
N LEU A 7 -2.40 12.54 10.00
CA LEU A 7 -3.46 11.76 10.65
C LEU A 7 -3.12 10.28 10.90
N PRO A 8 -2.59 9.49 9.93
CA PRO A 8 -2.25 8.08 10.19
C PRO A 8 -1.27 7.88 11.34
N PHE A 9 -0.27 8.75 11.42
CA PHE A 9 0.75 8.67 12.44
C PHE A 9 0.20 9.11 13.80
N ARG A 10 -0.65 10.14 13.86
CA ARG A 10 -1.29 10.55 15.13
C ARG A 10 -2.24 9.48 15.67
N LEU A 11 -3.02 8.83 14.79
CA LEU A 11 -3.85 7.68 15.18
C LEU A 11 -3.02 6.51 15.72
N LEU A 12 -1.86 6.24 15.12
CA LEU A 12 -0.92 5.25 15.63
C LEU A 12 -0.37 5.64 17.00
N LEU A 13 0.05 6.88 17.19
CA LEU A 13 0.55 7.37 18.48
C LEU A 13 -0.53 7.28 19.57
N ARG A 14 -1.76 7.69 19.25
CA ARG A 14 -2.92 7.48 20.15
C ARG A 14 -3.10 6.00 20.49
N HIS A 15 -3.03 5.12 19.50
CA HIS A 15 -3.13 3.68 19.68
C HIS A 15 -2.09 3.20 20.71
N TYR A 16 -0.86 3.69 20.64
CA TYR A 16 0.24 3.38 21.57
C TYR A 16 0.34 4.33 22.77
N ASN A 17 -0.81 4.80 23.28
CA ASN A 17 -0.93 5.51 24.56
C ASN A 17 -0.11 6.80 24.65
N VAL A 18 0.04 7.54 23.55
CA VAL A 18 0.52 8.92 23.58
C VAL A 18 -0.62 9.84 24.03
N ASP A 19 -0.44 10.53 25.15
CA ASP A 19 -1.47 11.36 25.77
C ASP A 19 -1.83 12.59 24.90
N VAL A 20 -0.82 13.29 24.38
CA VAL A 20 -0.99 14.51 23.55
C VAL A 20 -0.28 14.36 22.21
N THR A 21 -1.00 14.54 21.10
CA THR A 21 -0.39 14.64 19.77
C THR A 21 -0.54 16.04 19.17
N TYR A 22 0.38 16.36 18.25
CA TYR A 22 0.39 17.64 17.54
C TYR A 22 0.26 17.42 16.04
N THR A 23 -0.48 18.30 15.37
CA THR A 23 -0.48 18.38 13.91
C THR A 23 0.93 18.70 13.38
N PRO A 24 1.18 18.59 12.06
CA PRO A 24 2.29 19.29 11.44
C PRO A 24 2.16 20.80 11.74
N MET A 25 3.25 21.56 11.60
CA MET A 25 3.18 23.02 11.68
C MET A 25 2.38 23.53 10.48
N ILE A 26 1.29 24.26 10.73
CA ILE A 26 0.37 24.82 9.74
C ILE A 26 0.64 26.33 9.62
N LEU A 27 0.67 26.88 8.41
CA LEU A 27 0.77 28.33 8.22
C LEU A 27 -0.61 28.96 8.44
N ALA A 28 -0.75 29.81 9.46
CA ALA A 28 -2.05 30.43 9.78
C ALA A 28 -2.61 31.24 8.61
N HIS A 29 -1.74 32.02 7.95
CA HIS A 29 -2.08 32.81 6.77
C HIS A 29 -2.73 31.99 5.64
N GLU A 30 -2.15 30.83 5.32
CA GLU A 30 -2.69 29.95 4.27
C GLU A 30 -3.98 29.25 4.74
N PHE A 31 -3.99 28.83 6.01
CA PHE A 31 -5.13 28.13 6.61
C PHE A 31 -6.40 28.99 6.60
N ILE A 32 -6.32 30.29 6.87
CA ILE A 32 -7.50 31.16 6.85
C ILE A 32 -7.97 31.47 5.43
N ARG A 33 -7.05 31.61 4.45
CA ARG A 33 -7.36 32.09 3.10
C ARG A 33 -7.81 31.00 2.13
N SER A 34 -7.36 29.77 2.30
CA SER A 34 -7.53 28.71 1.30
C SER A 34 -8.10 27.42 1.89
N ALA A 35 -9.29 27.01 1.42
CA ALA A 35 -9.87 25.71 1.78
C ALA A 35 -8.96 24.55 1.36
N VAL A 36 -8.34 24.64 0.18
CA VAL A 36 -7.39 23.63 -0.32
C VAL A 36 -6.18 23.50 0.60
N ALA A 37 -5.65 24.62 1.11
CA ALA A 37 -4.55 24.59 2.07
C ALA A 37 -4.99 23.93 3.39
N ARG A 38 -6.19 24.25 3.89
CA ARG A 38 -6.75 23.60 5.09
C ARG A 38 -6.86 22.10 4.93
N ASP A 39 -7.45 21.62 3.83
CA ASP A 39 -7.66 20.19 3.58
C ASP A 39 -6.33 19.43 3.41
N SER A 40 -5.30 20.09 2.89
CA SER A 40 -3.96 19.52 2.73
C SER A 40 -3.18 19.43 4.06
N ASP A 41 -3.26 20.50 4.87
CA ASP A 41 -2.46 20.65 6.08
C ASP A 41 -3.12 20.00 7.31
N PHE A 42 -4.45 19.99 7.35
CA PHE A 42 -5.22 19.45 8.46
C PHE A 42 -6.24 18.40 7.99
N THR A 43 -6.13 17.22 8.60
CA THR A 43 -7.12 16.15 8.52
C THR A 43 -7.28 15.58 9.92
N THR A 44 -8.50 15.19 10.28
CA THR A 44 -8.81 14.57 11.57
C THR A 44 -9.74 13.36 11.40
N SER A 45 -9.94 12.62 12.47
CA SER A 45 -10.86 11.48 12.53
C SER A 45 -11.63 11.51 13.85
N PRO A 46 -12.90 11.07 13.89
CA PRO A 46 -13.62 10.87 15.15
C PRO A 46 -12.86 9.98 16.15
N LEU A 47 -11.98 9.10 15.67
CA LEU A 47 -11.11 8.30 16.51
C LEU A 47 -10.15 9.14 17.37
N GLU A 48 -9.71 10.32 16.92
CA GLU A 48 -8.85 11.21 17.70
C GLU A 48 -9.58 11.79 18.92
N GLN A 49 -10.91 11.91 18.85
CA GLN A 49 -11.76 12.45 19.93
C GLN A 49 -12.31 11.38 20.88
N GLN A 50 -12.17 10.10 20.53
CA GLN A 50 -12.63 8.97 21.35
C GLN A 50 -11.48 8.47 22.23
N SER A 51 -11.78 7.86 23.38
CA SER A 51 -10.79 7.05 24.11
C SER A 51 -10.59 5.70 23.40
N PRO A 52 -9.38 5.12 23.39
CA PRO A 52 -9.16 3.79 22.79
C PRO A 52 -10.08 2.75 23.45
N ALA A 53 -10.58 1.77 22.70
CA ALA A 53 -11.42 0.73 23.31
C ALA A 53 -10.62 -0.21 24.25
N THR A 54 -9.32 -0.36 24.01
CA THR A 54 -8.41 -1.24 24.75
C THR A 54 -6.97 -0.73 24.66
N ALA A 55 -6.19 -0.81 25.73
CA ALA A 55 -4.74 -0.56 25.70
C ALA A 55 -4.01 -1.72 24.98
N PRO A 56 -3.08 -1.47 24.03
CA PRO A 56 -2.46 -2.54 23.22
C PRO A 56 -1.53 -3.47 24.00
N ASN A 57 -1.10 -3.02 25.19
CA ASN A 57 -0.04 -3.63 25.97
C ASN A 57 -0.54 -4.76 26.88
N GLY A 58 -1.84 -5.06 26.96
CA GLY A 58 -2.34 -6.19 27.79
C GLY A 58 -2.12 -6.01 29.30
N ASN A 59 -1.61 -4.85 29.74
CA ASN A 59 -1.25 -4.57 31.13
C ASN A 59 -2.46 -4.16 32.01
N GLY A 60 -3.69 -4.26 31.49
CA GLY A 60 -4.90 -3.86 32.22
C GLY A 60 -5.03 -2.36 32.50
N ALA A 61 -4.26 -1.51 31.83
CA ALA A 61 -4.37 -0.05 31.99
C ALA A 61 -5.68 0.46 31.34
N GLU A 62 -6.42 1.28 32.10
CA GLU A 62 -7.62 1.98 31.64
C GLU A 62 -7.30 2.82 30.38
N PRO A 63 -8.18 2.84 29.37
CA PRO A 63 -8.03 3.72 28.24
C PRO A 63 -7.98 5.19 28.66
N LYS A 64 -6.92 5.90 28.26
CA LYS A 64 -6.80 7.34 28.53
C LYS A 64 -7.44 8.17 27.43
N SER A 65 -7.99 9.32 27.84
CA SER A 65 -8.41 10.37 26.91
C SER A 65 -7.21 10.85 26.09
N HIS A 66 -7.41 10.97 24.78
CA HIS A 66 -6.40 11.50 23.87
C HIS A 66 -6.63 13.00 23.64
N VAL A 67 -5.55 13.77 23.51
CA VAL A 67 -5.60 15.20 23.25
C VAL A 67 -4.90 15.53 21.93
N LEU A 68 -5.58 16.28 21.07
CA LEU A 68 -5.04 16.78 19.80
C LEU A 68 -4.81 18.29 19.87
N ILE A 69 -3.59 18.73 19.58
CA ILE A 69 -3.20 20.15 19.54
C ILE A 69 -2.82 20.55 18.11
N ALA A 70 -3.47 21.59 17.57
CA ALA A 70 -3.08 22.18 16.29
C ALA A 70 -1.91 23.15 16.46
N GLN A 71 -0.78 22.89 15.82
CA GLN A 71 0.36 23.81 15.85
C GLN A 71 0.36 24.74 14.62
N PHE A 72 0.31 26.05 14.87
CA PHE A 72 0.40 27.08 13.84
C PHE A 72 1.75 27.81 13.85
N ALA A 73 2.10 28.36 12.70
CA ALA A 73 3.06 29.45 12.58
C ALA A 73 2.32 30.70 12.09
N SER A 74 2.50 31.80 12.82
CA SER A 74 1.95 33.12 12.52
C SER A 74 2.85 34.18 13.16
N ALA A 75 2.80 35.39 12.60
CA ALA A 75 3.42 36.59 13.16
C ALA A 75 2.37 37.71 13.35
N ASP A 76 1.08 37.39 13.25
CA ASP A 76 -0.02 38.34 13.31
C ASP A 76 -1.12 37.86 14.29
N PRO A 77 -1.54 38.68 15.27
CA PRO A 77 -2.56 38.32 16.24
C PRO A 77 -3.93 37.96 15.64
N GLU A 78 -4.37 38.68 14.61
CA GLU A 78 -5.68 38.45 13.99
C GLU A 78 -5.69 37.17 13.15
N GLU A 79 -4.60 36.90 12.43
CA GLU A 79 -4.43 35.66 11.68
C GLU A 79 -4.39 34.44 12.61
N PHE A 80 -3.62 34.49 13.70
CA PHE A 80 -3.55 33.38 14.64
C PHE A 80 -4.90 33.14 15.33
N ALA A 81 -5.59 34.21 15.74
CA ALA A 81 -6.92 34.11 16.34
C ALA A 81 -7.96 33.50 15.39
N ARG A 82 -8.02 33.97 14.13
CA ARG A 82 -8.92 33.41 13.11
C ARG A 82 -8.60 31.96 12.78
N ALA A 83 -7.32 31.61 12.66
CA ALA A 83 -6.92 30.23 12.43
C ALA A 83 -7.33 29.32 13.60
N ALA A 84 -7.18 29.82 14.84
CA ALA A 84 -7.59 29.12 16.04
C ALA A 84 -9.11 28.89 16.08
N GLU A 85 -9.91 29.89 15.73
CA GLU A 85 -11.37 29.78 15.62
C GLU A 85 -11.80 28.69 14.64
N LEU A 86 -11.25 28.71 13.43
CA LEU A 86 -11.62 27.77 12.37
C LEU A 86 -11.32 26.32 12.75
N ILE A 87 -10.25 26.06 13.51
CA ILE A 87 -9.84 24.69 13.86
C ILE A 87 -10.41 24.22 15.20
N ALA A 88 -10.81 25.13 16.09
CA ALA A 88 -11.26 24.82 17.47
C ALA A 88 -12.32 23.71 17.59
N PRO A 89 -13.28 23.55 16.67
CA PRO A 89 -14.24 22.44 16.74
C PRO A 89 -13.60 21.05 16.65
N TRP A 90 -12.40 20.95 16.09
CA TRP A 90 -11.76 19.67 15.73
C TRP A 90 -10.59 19.28 16.62
N VAL A 91 -10.12 20.19 17.48
CA VAL A 91 -8.91 20.01 18.32
C VAL A 91 -9.16 20.47 19.75
N ASP A 92 -8.35 20.01 20.70
CA ASP A 92 -8.46 20.37 22.13
C ASP A 92 -7.71 21.66 22.49
N GLY A 93 -6.88 22.13 21.57
CA GLY A 93 -6.21 23.40 21.69
C GLY A 93 -5.34 23.74 20.50
N VAL A 94 -4.75 24.93 20.57
CA VAL A 94 -3.81 25.45 19.58
C VAL A 94 -2.45 25.72 20.23
N ASN A 95 -1.41 25.64 19.42
CA ASN A 95 -0.04 25.87 19.82
C ASN A 95 0.64 26.81 18.82
N LEU A 96 1.32 27.86 19.31
CA LEU A 96 2.12 28.73 18.46
C LEU A 96 3.58 28.25 18.42
N ASN A 97 4.08 28.01 17.20
CA ASN A 97 5.47 27.63 16.99
C ASN A 97 6.40 28.84 17.04
N CYS A 98 7.15 28.97 18.14
CA CYS A 98 8.20 29.97 18.35
C CYS A 98 9.62 29.36 18.25
N GLY A 99 9.74 28.11 17.75
CA GLY A 99 10.96 27.30 17.88
C GLY A 99 11.54 26.77 16.57
N CYS A 100 10.90 27.04 15.42
CA CYS A 100 11.38 26.61 14.11
C CYS A 100 12.62 27.43 13.68
N PRO A 101 13.79 26.80 13.48
CA PRO A 101 15.02 27.52 13.12
C PRO A 101 15.23 27.66 11.60
N GLN A 102 14.24 27.26 10.78
CA GLN A 102 14.37 27.26 9.33
C GLN A 102 14.52 28.70 8.80
N SER A 103 15.48 28.92 7.90
CA SER A 103 15.79 30.27 7.41
C SER A 103 14.61 30.95 6.72
N TRP A 104 13.76 30.20 6.01
CA TRP A 104 12.54 30.74 5.40
C TRP A 104 11.54 31.22 6.46
N ALA A 105 11.32 30.42 7.52
CA ALA A 105 10.40 30.78 8.60
C ALA A 105 10.86 32.05 9.33
N ILE A 106 12.17 32.18 9.56
CA ILE A 106 12.74 33.38 10.19
C ILE A 106 12.53 34.63 9.31
N LYS A 107 12.69 34.50 7.98
CA LYS A 107 12.46 35.61 7.04
C LYS A 107 11.02 36.11 7.07
N GLU A 108 10.07 35.19 7.24
CA GLU A 108 8.63 35.49 7.37
C GLU A 108 8.24 35.97 8.79
N GLY A 109 9.21 36.21 9.68
CA GLY A 109 8.92 36.67 11.05
C GLY A 109 8.35 35.61 11.99
N ILE A 110 8.26 34.35 11.56
CA ILE A 110 7.70 33.23 12.34
C ILE A 110 8.80 32.33 12.93
N GLY A 111 8.40 31.34 13.76
CA GLY A 111 9.34 30.39 14.34
C GLY A 111 10.30 31.08 15.33
N CYS A 112 11.61 30.81 15.22
CA CYS A 112 12.61 31.38 16.14
C CYS A 112 12.71 32.91 16.07
N SER A 113 12.16 33.59 15.05
CA SER A 113 12.11 35.06 15.02
C SER A 113 11.27 35.62 16.16
N LEU A 114 10.24 34.87 16.58
CA LEU A 114 9.33 35.24 17.67
C LEU A 114 10.00 35.22 19.06
N MET A 115 11.16 34.56 19.19
CA MET A 115 11.93 34.57 20.43
C MET A 115 12.51 35.96 20.75
N GLU A 116 12.63 36.84 19.76
CA GLU A 116 13.07 38.24 19.98
C GLU A 116 11.90 39.20 20.26
N ASN A 117 10.66 38.71 20.19
CA ASN A 117 9.44 39.54 20.24
C ASN A 117 8.38 38.97 21.21
N PRO A 118 8.67 38.88 22.53
CA PRO A 118 7.75 38.28 23.51
C PRO A 118 6.40 39.01 23.59
N ASP A 119 6.37 40.34 23.45
CA ASP A 119 5.12 41.12 23.48
C ASP A 119 4.18 40.79 22.31
N LEU A 120 4.74 40.54 21.12
CA LEU A 120 3.99 40.11 19.95
C LEU A 120 3.42 38.70 20.16
N VAL A 121 4.20 37.81 20.76
CA VAL A 121 3.70 36.47 21.11
C VAL A 121 2.59 36.55 22.15
N ALA A 122 2.73 37.44 23.13
CA ALA A 122 1.69 37.65 24.13
C ALA A 122 0.39 38.20 23.51
N SER A 123 0.47 39.12 22.54
CA SER A 123 -0.71 39.62 21.84
C SER A 123 -1.38 38.54 20.99
N MET A 124 -0.61 37.69 20.29
CA MET A 124 -1.13 36.54 19.54
C MET A 124 -1.84 35.54 20.45
N VAL A 125 -1.22 35.13 21.56
CA VAL A 125 -1.82 34.18 22.52
C VAL A 125 -3.10 34.74 23.11
N ARG A 126 -3.11 36.03 23.52
CA ARG A 126 -4.31 36.68 24.07
C ARG A 126 -5.45 36.73 23.05
N ALA A 127 -5.15 37.08 21.79
CA ALA A 127 -6.14 37.13 20.73
C ALA A 127 -6.77 35.74 20.47
N ALA A 128 -5.94 34.69 20.37
CA ALA A 128 -6.44 33.32 20.21
C ALA A 128 -7.30 32.85 21.38
N LYS A 129 -6.87 33.09 22.63
CA LYS A 129 -7.65 32.73 23.84
C LYS A 129 -9.01 33.43 23.87
N SER A 130 -9.05 34.71 23.51
CA SER A 130 -10.29 35.48 23.45
C SER A 130 -11.27 34.90 22.42
N GLN A 131 -10.76 34.30 21.33
CA GLN A 131 -11.60 33.78 20.25
C GLN A 131 -12.14 32.37 20.54
N ILE A 132 -11.31 31.47 21.09
CA ILE A 132 -11.70 30.05 21.27
C ILE A 132 -12.31 29.73 22.63
N GLY A 133 -12.28 30.67 23.57
CA GLY A 133 -12.91 30.56 24.89
C GLY A 133 -12.19 29.61 25.86
N PRO A 134 -12.72 29.44 27.09
CA PRO A 134 -12.01 28.77 28.20
C PRO A 134 -11.93 27.23 28.07
N GLY A 135 -12.65 26.62 27.11
CA GLY A 135 -12.69 25.17 26.93
C GLY A 135 -11.56 24.60 26.06
N LYS A 136 -10.67 25.44 25.52
CA LYS A 136 -9.58 25.05 24.63
C LYS A 136 -8.27 25.66 25.10
N SER A 137 -7.18 24.89 25.01
CA SER A 137 -5.86 25.38 25.43
C SER A 137 -5.19 26.23 24.33
N VAL A 138 -4.43 27.25 24.72
CA VAL A 138 -3.49 28.00 23.90
C VAL A 138 -2.11 27.90 24.51
N SER A 139 -1.17 27.34 23.76
CA SER A 139 0.18 27.05 24.24
C SER A 139 1.25 27.56 23.29
N VAL A 140 2.51 27.57 23.73
CA VAL A 140 3.66 27.93 22.88
C VAL A 140 4.72 26.85 22.91
N LYS A 141 5.43 26.68 21.79
CA LYS A 141 6.63 25.83 21.70
C LYS A 141 7.85 26.66 21.35
N ILE A 142 8.83 26.69 22.24
CA ILE A 142 10.00 27.56 22.16
C ILE A 142 11.32 26.78 22.02
N ARG A 143 12.38 27.53 21.73
CA ARG A 143 13.79 27.18 21.96
C ARG A 143 14.36 28.09 23.04
N ILE A 144 15.53 27.75 23.57
CA ILE A 144 16.23 28.62 24.52
C ILE A 144 17.10 29.68 23.81
N HIS A 145 17.32 30.82 24.45
CA HIS A 145 18.36 31.77 24.06
C HIS A 145 19.75 31.28 24.49
N ARG A 146 20.81 31.93 23.98
CA ARG A 146 22.18 31.67 24.46
C ARG A 146 22.35 32.12 25.91
N ASP A 147 21.74 33.26 26.23
CA ASP A 147 21.64 33.77 27.58
C ASP A 147 20.34 33.24 28.20
N LEU A 148 20.47 32.46 29.27
CA LEU A 148 19.32 31.87 29.95
C LEU A 148 18.41 32.95 30.55
N ALA A 149 18.96 34.09 30.99
CA ALA A 149 18.16 35.16 31.57
C ALA A 149 17.13 35.72 30.56
N GLN A 150 17.52 35.83 29.28
CA GLN A 150 16.59 36.23 28.21
C GLN A 150 15.47 35.21 28.01
N THR A 151 15.77 33.91 28.15
CA THR A 151 14.74 32.86 28.08
C THR A 151 13.75 32.97 29.22
N LEU A 152 14.24 33.19 30.45
CA LEU A 152 13.40 33.33 31.64
C LEU A 152 12.51 34.58 31.54
N GLU A 153 13.07 35.71 31.11
CA GLU A 153 12.30 36.94 30.89
C GLU A 153 11.26 36.77 29.78
N TRP A 154 11.62 36.15 28.66
CA TRP A 154 10.69 35.88 27.57
C TRP A 154 9.48 35.06 28.05
N VAL A 155 9.74 33.99 28.81
CA VAL A 155 8.67 33.10 29.29
C VAL A 155 7.78 33.84 30.29
N ARG A 156 8.38 34.65 31.18
CA ARG A 156 7.63 35.48 32.13
C ARG A 156 6.71 36.46 31.42
N VAL A 157 7.19 37.18 30.40
CA VAL A 157 6.37 38.13 29.63
C VAL A 157 5.18 37.43 28.98
N VAL A 158 5.42 36.30 28.30
CA VAL A 158 4.34 35.55 27.62
C VAL A 158 3.36 34.94 28.62
N GLU A 159 3.84 34.41 29.75
CA GLU A 159 3.00 33.87 30.81
C GLU A 159 2.13 34.96 31.46
N ASP A 160 2.75 36.02 31.99
CA ASP A 160 2.06 37.04 32.77
C ASP A 160 1.15 37.91 31.89
N ALA A 161 1.56 38.25 30.66
CA ALA A 161 0.78 39.14 29.80
C ALA A 161 -0.29 38.42 28.97
N ALA A 162 -0.06 37.16 28.59
CA ALA A 162 -0.93 36.44 27.66
C ALA A 162 -1.79 35.35 28.32
N GLY A 163 -1.36 34.85 29.48
CA GLY A 163 -2.01 33.74 30.16
C GLY A 163 -1.92 32.44 29.35
N VAL A 164 -0.76 32.12 28.79
CA VAL A 164 -0.54 30.84 28.08
C VAL A 164 -0.85 29.65 29.00
N ASP A 165 -1.41 28.56 28.47
CA ASP A 165 -1.84 27.43 29.31
C ASP A 165 -0.69 26.47 29.67
N TYR A 166 0.33 26.37 28.81
CA TYR A 166 1.58 25.65 29.08
C TYR A 166 2.66 26.02 28.06
N VAL A 167 3.93 25.73 28.40
CA VAL A 167 5.09 26.02 27.54
C VAL A 167 5.84 24.73 27.22
N THR A 168 6.10 24.47 25.93
CA THR A 168 7.00 23.39 25.51
C THR A 168 8.39 23.94 25.20
N VAL A 169 9.42 23.47 25.90
CA VAL A 169 10.78 23.99 25.77
C VAL A 169 11.68 22.97 25.09
N HIS A 170 12.21 23.32 23.91
CA HIS A 170 13.36 22.62 23.35
C HIS A 170 14.64 23.23 23.92
N GLY A 171 15.38 22.48 24.73
CA GLY A 171 16.66 22.87 25.35
C GLY A 171 17.82 23.11 24.37
N ARG A 172 17.57 23.55 23.14
CA ARG A 172 18.61 23.96 22.19
C ARG A 172 18.33 25.37 21.71
N THR A 173 19.39 26.15 21.57
CA THR A 173 19.37 27.42 20.86
C THR A 173 19.07 27.25 19.38
N ARG A 174 18.70 28.34 18.72
CA ARG A 174 18.49 28.41 17.25
C ARG A 174 19.70 27.89 16.47
N SER A 175 20.91 28.28 16.86
CA SER A 175 22.15 27.97 16.13
C SER A 175 22.73 26.58 16.42
N GLN A 176 22.26 25.89 17.46
CA GLN A 176 22.78 24.57 17.80
C GLN A 176 22.30 23.52 16.80
N ARG A 177 23.24 22.67 16.36
CA ARG A 177 22.95 21.53 15.50
C ARG A 177 22.16 20.49 16.29
N SER A 178 21.48 19.61 15.56
CA SER A 178 20.71 18.51 16.16
C SER A 178 21.58 17.47 16.89
N SER A 179 22.89 17.45 16.63
CA SER A 179 23.89 16.61 17.29
C SER A 179 24.42 17.19 18.61
N THR A 180 24.16 18.47 18.90
CA THR A 180 24.52 19.06 20.20
C THR A 180 23.49 18.61 21.23
N PRO A 181 23.86 18.03 22.38
CA PRO A 181 22.90 17.64 23.41
C PRO A 181 22.00 18.82 23.87
N PRO A 182 20.72 18.59 24.21
CA PRO A 182 19.88 19.62 24.81
C PRO A 182 20.39 19.99 26.20
N ASP A 183 20.27 21.27 26.54
CA ASP A 183 20.51 21.79 27.87
C ASP A 183 19.28 21.55 28.76
N TYR A 184 19.30 20.44 29.50
CA TYR A 184 18.25 20.10 30.45
C TYR A 184 18.27 20.99 31.71
N ALA A 185 19.40 21.59 32.06
CA ALA A 185 19.48 22.52 33.19
C ALA A 185 18.77 23.83 32.86
N ALA A 186 18.87 24.32 31.62
CA ALA A 186 18.08 25.45 31.14
C ALA A 186 16.57 25.17 31.20
N ILE A 187 16.13 23.97 30.79
CA ILE A 187 14.71 23.58 30.90
C ILE A 187 14.27 23.55 32.38
N ARG A 188 15.12 23.02 33.27
CA ARG A 188 14.86 23.03 34.71
C ARG A 188 14.68 24.44 35.26
N ALA A 189 15.57 25.37 34.92
CA ALA A 189 15.45 26.76 35.33
C ALA A 189 14.15 27.41 34.83
N VAL A 190 13.74 27.11 33.59
CA VAL A 190 12.43 27.56 33.07
C VAL A 190 11.29 26.95 33.88
N LYS A 191 11.32 25.65 34.19
CA LYS A 191 10.30 24.98 35.01
C LYS A 191 10.20 25.56 36.43
N GLU A 192 11.32 25.90 37.05
CA GLU A 192 11.36 26.53 38.37
C GLU A 192 10.82 27.97 38.36
N ALA A 193 10.89 28.67 37.23
CA ALA A 193 10.41 30.04 37.06
C ALA A 193 8.94 30.15 36.62
N CYS A 194 8.43 29.18 35.85
CA CYS A 194 7.05 29.18 35.33
C CYS A 194 6.03 28.77 36.40
N LYS A 195 4.84 29.38 36.35
CA LYS A 195 3.66 28.97 37.12
C LYS A 195 2.82 27.94 36.35
N VAL A 196 2.83 28.01 35.02
CA VAL A 196 2.14 27.08 34.12
C VAL A 196 2.97 25.80 33.89
N PRO A 197 2.33 24.69 33.45
CA PRO A 197 3.05 23.47 33.12
C PRO A 197 4.14 23.68 32.05
N VAL A 198 5.26 22.99 32.23
CA VAL A 198 6.39 22.98 31.28
C VAL A 198 6.58 21.58 30.73
N VAL A 199 6.65 21.47 29.39
CA VAL A 199 6.92 20.23 28.68
C VAL A 199 8.35 20.23 28.14
N ALA A 200 9.19 19.30 28.59
CA ALA A 200 10.56 19.18 28.15
C ALA A 200 10.65 18.49 26.77
N ASN A 201 11.46 19.05 25.85
CA ASN A 201 11.67 18.49 24.52
C ASN A 201 13.15 18.41 24.15
N GLY A 202 13.59 17.23 23.70
CA GLY A 202 14.93 17.02 23.15
C GLY A 202 15.52 15.66 23.52
N GLU A 203 15.98 14.91 22.51
CA GLU A 203 16.72 13.63 22.66
C GLU A 203 16.04 12.51 23.45
N ILE A 204 14.71 12.44 23.39
CA ILE A 204 13.96 11.31 23.95
C ILE A 204 13.81 10.23 22.86
N TYR A 205 14.55 9.12 22.99
CA TYR A 205 14.57 8.00 22.05
C TYR A 205 14.22 6.65 22.68
N THR A 206 14.33 6.54 24.00
CA THR A 206 14.09 5.31 24.77
C THR A 206 13.17 5.57 25.97
N PRO A 207 12.49 4.54 26.50
CA PRO A 207 11.68 4.69 27.71
C PRO A 207 12.50 5.20 28.91
N ALA A 208 13.78 4.86 28.98
CA ALA A 208 14.69 5.37 30.01
C ALA A 208 14.94 6.88 29.89
N ASP A 209 15.01 7.41 28.66
CA ASP A 209 15.18 8.85 28.43
C ASP A 209 13.97 9.63 28.96
N VAL A 210 12.75 9.10 28.84
CA VAL A 210 11.54 9.72 29.38
C VAL A 210 11.69 9.98 30.88
N VAL A 211 12.04 8.94 31.64
CA VAL A 211 12.22 9.02 33.09
C VAL A 211 13.39 9.92 33.46
N SER A 212 14.52 9.78 32.74
CA SER A 212 15.72 10.56 33.00
C SER A 212 15.52 12.05 32.75
N VAL A 213 14.93 12.43 31.61
CA VAL A 213 14.66 13.83 31.25
C VAL A 213 13.63 14.44 32.18
N ALA A 214 12.54 13.74 32.51
CA ALA A 214 11.57 14.22 33.49
C ALA A 214 12.22 14.49 34.84
N ARG A 215 13.11 13.60 35.31
CA ARG A 215 13.83 13.77 36.58
C ARG A 215 14.83 14.93 36.56
N GLN A 216 15.61 15.07 35.48
CA GLN A 216 16.63 16.12 35.37
C GLN A 216 16.02 17.52 35.25
N THR A 217 14.90 17.62 34.54
CA THR A 217 14.23 18.90 34.26
C THR A 217 13.18 19.27 35.29
N GLY A 218 12.59 18.30 36.00
CA GLY A 218 11.41 18.53 36.84
C GLY A 218 10.15 18.90 36.05
N ALA A 219 10.18 18.76 34.72
CA ALA A 219 9.09 19.15 33.83
C ALA A 219 7.83 18.29 34.06
N ASP A 220 6.66 18.89 33.81
CA ASP A 220 5.35 18.24 34.01
C ASP A 220 4.99 17.28 32.88
N GLY A 221 5.71 17.36 31.76
CA GLY A 221 5.58 16.44 30.64
C GLY A 221 6.84 16.35 29.80
N VAL A 222 6.89 15.33 28.95
CA VAL A 222 7.97 15.15 27.97
C VAL A 222 7.40 15.05 26.56
N MET A 223 8.08 15.66 25.59
CA MET A 223 7.73 15.60 24.19
C MET A 223 8.86 14.94 23.40
N ALA A 224 8.54 13.85 22.71
CA ALA A 224 9.43 13.20 21.75
C ALA A 224 9.04 13.57 20.30
N ALA A 225 10.01 13.56 19.40
CA ALA A 225 9.79 13.81 17.97
C ALA A 225 10.43 12.70 17.14
N ARG A 226 11.74 12.79 16.86
CA ARG A 226 12.49 11.76 16.12
C ARG A 226 12.40 10.37 16.79
N GLY A 227 12.45 10.31 18.12
CA GLY A 227 12.28 9.06 18.85
C GLY A 227 10.92 8.38 18.58
N LEU A 228 9.85 9.14 18.35
CA LEU A 228 8.55 8.57 17.98
C LEU A 228 8.49 8.13 16.51
N LEU A 229 9.24 8.77 15.60
CA LEU A 229 9.35 8.28 14.22
C LEU A 229 10.05 6.92 14.19
N GLU A 230 11.10 6.77 14.99
CA GLU A 230 11.84 5.51 15.13
C GLU A 230 11.07 4.45 15.92
N ASN A 231 10.32 4.86 16.95
CA ASN A 231 9.52 3.99 17.80
C ASN A 231 8.22 4.67 18.27
N PRO A 232 7.10 4.47 17.54
CA PRO A 232 5.81 5.04 17.92
C PRO A 232 5.25 4.44 19.22
N ALA A 233 5.73 3.25 19.60
CA ALA A 233 5.33 2.54 20.82
C ALA A 233 6.16 2.93 22.06
N LEU A 234 7.01 3.95 21.95
CA LEU A 234 7.92 4.42 23.00
C LEU A 234 7.22 4.70 24.33
N PHE A 235 6.12 5.48 24.33
CA PHE A 235 5.39 5.83 25.55
C PHE A 235 4.51 4.71 26.10
N ALA A 236 4.27 3.66 25.31
CA ALA A 236 3.69 2.41 25.80
C ALA A 236 4.73 1.49 26.49
N GLY A 237 5.99 1.92 26.59
CA GLY A 237 7.07 1.23 27.32
C GLY A 237 7.92 0.30 26.45
N TYR A 238 7.70 0.26 25.14
CA TYR A 238 8.47 -0.61 24.24
C TYR A 238 9.85 -0.02 23.97
N ALA A 239 10.90 -0.84 24.12
CA ALA A 239 12.28 -0.43 23.81
C ALA A 239 12.54 -0.28 22.30
N ILE A 240 11.85 -1.09 21.48
CA ILE A 240 11.91 -1.07 20.01
C ILE A 240 10.48 -1.12 19.46
N THR A 241 10.30 -0.70 18.21
CA THR A 241 9.01 -0.78 17.53
C THR A 241 8.55 -2.23 17.40
N PRO A 242 7.34 -2.59 17.89
CA PRO A 242 6.75 -3.89 17.60
C PRO A 242 6.39 -4.03 16.13
N VAL A 243 6.46 -5.24 15.55
CA VAL A 243 5.99 -5.48 14.17
C VAL A 243 4.52 -5.10 14.01
N ALA A 244 3.69 -5.40 15.02
CA ALA A 244 2.28 -5.01 15.06
C ALA A 244 2.07 -3.49 14.98
N CYS A 245 3.04 -2.68 15.46
CA CYS A 245 2.98 -1.22 15.35
C CYS A 245 3.13 -0.78 13.90
N VAL A 246 4.05 -1.39 13.14
CA VAL A 246 4.25 -1.10 11.71
C VAL A 246 3.01 -1.53 10.91
N GLN A 247 2.46 -2.70 11.21
CA GLN A 247 1.22 -3.18 10.57
C GLN A 247 0.03 -2.24 10.86
N SER A 248 -0.10 -1.77 12.10
CA SER A 248 -1.14 -0.81 12.48
C SER A 248 -0.97 0.53 11.74
N PHE A 249 0.27 1.01 11.60
CA PHE A 249 0.55 2.21 10.82
C PHE A 249 0.10 2.08 9.37
N LEU A 250 0.45 0.96 8.71
CA LEU A 250 0.01 0.68 7.34
C LEU A 250 -1.52 0.61 7.24
N GLY A 251 -2.18 -0.02 8.22
CA GLY A 251 -3.64 -0.03 8.32
C GLY A 251 -4.25 1.37 8.38
N TYR A 252 -3.66 2.28 9.16
CA TYR A 252 -4.09 3.68 9.19
C TYR A 252 -3.75 4.44 7.90
N ALA A 253 -2.58 4.18 7.28
CA ALA A 253 -2.18 4.80 6.03
C ALA A 253 -3.07 4.40 4.85
N VAL A 254 -3.62 3.18 4.84
CA VAL A 254 -4.62 2.76 3.85
C VAL A 254 -5.95 3.50 4.06
N ARG A 255 -6.39 3.70 5.31
CA ARG A 255 -7.66 4.35 5.64
C ARG A 255 -7.62 5.87 5.47
N CYS A 256 -6.47 6.47 5.75
CA CYS A 256 -6.27 7.91 5.75
C CYS A 256 -5.01 8.22 4.91
N PRO A 257 -5.08 8.13 3.57
CA PRO A 257 -3.90 8.15 2.71
C PRO A 257 -3.08 9.43 2.86
N ILE A 258 -1.77 9.25 2.91
CA ILE A 258 -0.76 10.31 2.78
C ILE A 258 0.16 9.95 1.62
N PRO A 259 0.90 10.91 1.04
CA PRO A 259 1.84 10.63 -0.05
C PRO A 259 2.75 9.45 0.29
N PHE A 260 2.86 8.48 -0.62
CA PHE A 260 3.60 7.23 -0.41
C PHE A 260 5.04 7.44 0.10
N PRO A 261 5.83 8.42 -0.40
CA PRO A 261 7.17 8.68 0.14
C PRO A 261 7.19 8.96 1.64
N LEU A 262 6.13 9.54 2.21
CA LEU A 262 6.00 9.74 3.65
C LEU A 262 5.72 8.43 4.37
N VAL A 263 4.85 7.58 3.82
CA VAL A 263 4.58 6.23 4.37
C VAL A 263 5.86 5.41 4.40
N LEU A 264 6.60 5.40 3.28
CA LEU A 264 7.86 4.70 3.15
C LEU A 264 8.91 5.22 4.16
N HIS A 265 9.01 6.54 4.34
CA HIS A 265 9.88 7.13 5.34
C HIS A 265 9.53 6.67 6.76
N HIS A 266 8.24 6.71 7.14
CA HIS A 266 7.78 6.23 8.44
C HIS A 266 8.14 4.77 8.69
N VAL A 267 7.89 3.88 7.72
CA VAL A 267 8.27 2.46 7.86
C VAL A 267 9.79 2.30 7.93
N GLY A 268 10.54 3.10 7.18
CA GLY A 268 12.01 3.14 7.26
C GLY A 268 12.54 3.49 8.64
N GLU A 269 12.01 4.54 9.26
CA GLU A 269 12.39 4.95 10.61
C GLU A 269 11.97 3.88 11.64
N MET A 270 10.72 3.40 11.58
CA MET A 270 10.17 2.39 12.50
C MET A 270 10.94 1.07 12.49
N THR A 271 11.42 0.66 11.32
CA THR A 271 12.14 -0.60 11.13
C THR A 271 13.66 -0.44 11.31
N GLY A 272 14.19 0.79 11.31
CA GLY A 272 15.63 1.06 11.27
C GLY A 272 16.44 0.39 12.39
N LYS A 273 15.82 0.17 13.56
CA LYS A 273 16.40 -0.49 14.75
C LYS A 273 15.88 -1.91 15.02
N MET A 274 14.99 -2.44 14.18
CA MET A 274 14.48 -3.81 14.36
C MET A 274 15.58 -4.83 14.15
N GLU A 275 15.50 -5.94 14.88
CA GLU A 275 16.39 -7.08 14.69
C GLU A 275 16.25 -7.60 13.24
N ARG A 276 17.37 -7.94 12.59
CA ARG A 276 17.43 -8.39 11.18
C ARG A 276 17.19 -7.32 10.10
N MET A 277 17.23 -6.02 10.44
CA MET A 277 17.22 -4.92 9.46
C MET A 277 18.64 -4.54 9.01
N GLY A 278 19.19 -5.32 8.08
CA GLY A 278 20.51 -5.09 7.47
C GLY A 278 20.47 -4.18 6.24
N LYS A 279 21.63 -4.02 5.58
CA LYS A 279 21.76 -3.22 4.34
C LYS A 279 20.86 -3.75 3.22
N ARG A 280 20.68 -5.07 3.14
CA ARG A 280 19.83 -5.73 2.14
C ARG A 280 18.36 -5.37 2.34
N GLU A 281 17.87 -5.49 3.56
CA GLU A 281 16.48 -5.19 3.92
C GLU A 281 16.15 -3.72 3.70
N ARG A 282 17.06 -2.82 4.09
CA ARG A 282 16.91 -1.38 3.81
C ARG A 282 16.84 -1.10 2.31
N LYS A 283 17.67 -1.77 1.50
CA LYS A 283 17.60 -1.63 0.04
C LYS A 283 16.28 -2.14 -0.53
N GLN A 284 15.76 -3.25 -0.02
CA GLN A 284 14.46 -3.79 -0.44
C GLN A 284 13.31 -2.87 -0.05
N LEU A 285 13.34 -2.33 1.17
CA LEU A 285 12.35 -1.36 1.63
C LEU A 285 12.35 -0.12 0.72
N MET A 286 13.52 0.45 0.44
CA MET A 286 13.65 1.62 -0.44
C MET A 286 13.32 1.34 -1.91
N ALA A 287 13.17 0.06 -2.29
CA ALA A 287 12.76 -0.36 -3.62
C ALA A 287 11.24 -0.57 -3.74
N CYS A 288 10.48 -0.45 -2.66
CA CYS A 288 9.01 -0.43 -2.72
C CYS A 288 8.55 0.81 -3.49
N GLU A 289 7.76 0.63 -4.55
CA GLU A 289 7.30 1.73 -5.41
C GLU A 289 5.92 2.24 -4.97
N ASP A 290 5.15 1.39 -4.32
CA ASP A 290 3.82 1.71 -3.84
C ASP A 290 3.50 1.06 -2.47
N LEU A 291 2.29 1.37 -1.96
CA LEU A 291 1.83 0.88 -0.66
C LEU A 291 1.64 -0.64 -0.64
N ILE A 292 1.39 -1.27 -1.79
CA ILE A 292 1.19 -2.72 -1.88
C ILE A 292 2.52 -3.42 -1.67
N ASP A 293 3.56 -2.99 -2.38
CA ASP A 293 4.93 -3.52 -2.20
C ASP A 293 5.38 -3.41 -0.75
N LEU A 294 5.06 -2.29 -0.10
CA LEU A 294 5.42 -2.02 1.27
C LEU A 294 4.67 -2.92 2.27
N VAL A 295 3.37 -3.14 2.05
CA VAL A 295 2.57 -4.07 2.86
C VAL A 295 3.10 -5.50 2.72
N ASP A 296 3.33 -5.95 1.50
CA ASP A 296 3.88 -7.30 1.23
C ASP A 296 5.26 -7.47 1.89
N TRP A 297 6.11 -6.44 1.83
CA TRP A 297 7.42 -6.44 2.48
C TRP A 297 7.32 -6.55 4.01
N VAL A 298 6.40 -5.82 4.66
CA VAL A 298 6.20 -5.87 6.12
C VAL A 298 5.63 -7.22 6.54
N GLU A 299 4.64 -7.75 5.83
CA GLU A 299 4.01 -9.05 6.17
C GLU A 299 5.03 -10.20 6.11
N LYS A 300 5.92 -10.20 5.11
CA LYS A 300 7.00 -11.18 4.95
C LYS A 300 7.97 -11.24 6.12
N LYS A 301 8.08 -10.18 6.93
CA LYS A 301 9.00 -10.07 8.07
C LYS A 301 8.39 -10.49 9.41
N SER A 302 7.08 -10.73 9.49
CA SER A 302 6.44 -11.24 10.71
C SER A 302 6.80 -12.71 11.00
N GLU A 303 7.16 -13.04 12.24
CA GLU A 303 7.87 -14.26 12.68
C GLU A 303 7.15 -15.61 12.45
N VAL A 304 5.91 -15.59 11.97
CA VAL A 304 5.08 -16.77 11.69
C VAL A 304 5.75 -17.72 10.68
N GLN A 305 6.65 -17.22 9.83
CA GLN A 305 7.26 -18.03 8.77
C GLN A 305 8.47 -18.87 9.20
N ALA A 306 9.17 -18.52 10.29
CA ALA A 306 10.43 -19.22 10.64
C ALA A 306 10.19 -20.63 11.20
N LEU A 307 9.24 -20.78 12.12
CA LEU A 307 8.90 -22.06 12.73
C LEU A 307 8.19 -23.00 11.73
N LEU A 308 7.31 -22.43 10.89
CA LEU A 308 6.63 -23.17 9.84
C LEU A 308 7.61 -23.70 8.77
N ARG A 309 8.59 -22.87 8.38
CA ARG A 309 9.66 -23.26 7.46
C ARG A 309 10.50 -24.40 8.05
N PHE A 310 10.88 -24.29 9.32
CA PHE A 310 11.62 -25.34 10.01
C PHE A 310 10.86 -26.68 10.03
N LEU A 311 9.58 -26.66 10.43
CA LEU A 311 8.77 -27.87 10.52
C LEU A 311 8.52 -28.54 9.15
N SER A 312 8.28 -27.75 8.11
CA SER A 312 7.98 -28.25 6.77
C SER A 312 9.21 -28.64 5.95
N GLN A 313 10.29 -27.85 5.98
CA GLN A 313 11.46 -28.06 5.13
C GLN A 313 12.55 -28.87 5.84
N ASP A 314 12.91 -28.50 7.07
CA ASP A 314 14.03 -29.13 7.79
C ASP A 314 13.60 -30.41 8.52
N ALA A 315 12.43 -30.36 9.15
CA ALA A 315 11.80 -31.52 9.78
C ALA A 315 10.94 -32.33 8.80
N LYS A 316 10.74 -31.86 7.56
CA LYS A 316 10.03 -32.59 6.49
C LYS A 316 8.63 -33.08 6.88
N LEU A 317 7.93 -32.31 7.72
CA LEU A 317 6.54 -32.61 8.03
C LEU A 317 5.64 -32.19 6.88
N PRO A 318 4.56 -32.95 6.59
CA PRO A 318 3.50 -32.48 5.72
C PRO A 318 3.01 -31.11 6.18
N LEU A 319 2.80 -30.19 5.23
CA LEU A 319 2.53 -28.78 5.52
C LEU A 319 1.32 -28.60 6.46
N ALA A 320 0.26 -29.38 6.25
CA ALA A 320 -0.93 -29.37 7.11
C ALA A 320 -0.59 -29.72 8.58
N THR A 321 0.25 -30.73 8.81
CA THR A 321 0.69 -31.15 10.15
C THR A 321 1.61 -30.10 10.77
N ALA A 322 2.51 -29.49 9.99
CA ALA A 322 3.38 -28.42 10.46
C ALA A 322 2.56 -27.21 10.92
N MET A 323 1.58 -26.78 10.13
CA MET A 323 0.72 -25.63 10.44
C MET A 323 -0.12 -25.83 11.69
N ALA A 324 -0.69 -27.02 11.88
CA ALA A 324 -1.47 -27.34 13.07
C ALA A 324 -0.64 -27.24 14.37
N LYS A 325 0.69 -27.33 14.28
CA LYS A 325 1.59 -27.40 15.43
C LYS A 325 2.36 -26.12 15.71
N VAL A 326 2.37 -25.16 14.80
CA VAL A 326 3.03 -23.85 15.01
C VAL A 326 2.45 -23.12 16.22
N LYS A 327 1.12 -23.05 16.32
CA LYS A 327 0.44 -22.33 17.41
C LYS A 327 0.63 -23.03 18.76
N ASP A 328 0.50 -24.36 18.77
CA ASP A 328 0.70 -25.16 19.98
C ASP A 328 2.16 -25.04 20.50
N LEU A 329 3.14 -25.02 19.60
CA LEU A 329 4.56 -24.83 19.93
C LEU A 329 4.86 -23.43 20.45
N GLN A 330 4.24 -22.39 19.91
CA GLN A 330 4.36 -21.02 20.42
C GLN A 330 3.77 -20.89 21.82
N GLN A 331 2.62 -21.50 22.09
CA GLN A 331 1.99 -21.50 23.42
C GLN A 331 2.83 -22.24 24.47
N ALA A 332 3.64 -23.21 24.03
CA ALA A 332 4.58 -23.95 24.88
C ALA A 332 5.97 -23.30 25.01
N ASP A 333 6.16 -22.07 24.49
CA ASP A 333 7.46 -21.37 24.42
C ASP A 333 8.55 -22.13 23.62
N LEU A 334 8.14 -22.91 22.62
CA LEU A 334 9.01 -23.71 21.73
C LEU A 334 9.02 -23.14 20.30
N ASP A 335 9.19 -21.83 20.20
CA ASP A 335 9.06 -21.02 18.98
C ASP A 335 10.27 -21.04 18.03
N SER A 336 11.35 -21.73 18.40
CA SER A 336 12.62 -21.70 17.66
C SER A 336 13.33 -23.06 17.63
N PRO A 337 14.08 -23.37 16.54
CA PRO A 337 14.89 -24.59 16.46
C PRO A 337 15.90 -24.73 17.60
N GLU A 338 16.42 -23.62 18.13
CA GLU A 338 17.36 -23.59 19.26
C GLU A 338 16.71 -24.13 20.53
N LYS A 339 15.50 -23.65 20.87
CA LYS A 339 14.74 -24.13 22.03
C LYS A 339 14.31 -25.59 21.84
N LEU A 340 13.84 -25.96 20.64
CA LEU A 340 13.47 -27.33 20.29
C LEU A 340 14.63 -28.33 20.35
N SER A 341 15.86 -27.90 20.07
CA SER A 341 17.04 -28.77 20.09
C SER A 341 17.43 -29.28 21.49
N LYS A 342 17.05 -28.52 22.53
CA LYS A 342 17.41 -28.75 23.94
C LYS A 342 16.45 -29.69 24.67
N ILE A 343 15.32 -30.03 24.06
CA ILE A 343 14.25 -30.82 24.66
C ILE A 343 14.36 -32.29 24.24
N LYS A 344 13.85 -33.21 25.07
CA LYS A 344 13.79 -34.65 24.72
C LYS A 344 12.51 -34.91 23.95
N ALA A 345 12.57 -35.82 22.97
CA ALA A 345 11.40 -36.17 22.15
C ALA A 345 10.19 -36.68 22.97
N LYS A 346 10.43 -37.23 24.17
CA LYS A 346 9.37 -37.66 25.10
C LYS A 346 8.53 -36.49 25.62
N ASP A 347 9.14 -35.31 25.79
CA ASP A 347 8.47 -34.12 26.32
C ASP A 347 7.64 -33.40 25.25
N LEU A 348 7.83 -33.78 23.98
CA LEU A 348 7.04 -33.32 22.82
C LEU A 348 5.86 -34.24 22.49
N ALA A 349 5.69 -35.36 23.22
CA ALA A 349 4.65 -36.36 22.92
C ALA A 349 3.22 -35.82 23.07
N ALA A 350 2.99 -34.83 23.94
CA ALA A 350 1.71 -34.15 24.07
C ALA A 350 1.37 -33.28 22.84
N LEU A 351 2.39 -32.78 22.14
CA LEU A 351 2.23 -31.93 20.96
C LEU A 351 2.26 -32.76 19.67
N PHE A 352 3.05 -33.82 19.61
CA PHE A 352 3.15 -34.76 18.50
C PHE A 352 2.80 -36.17 18.98
N PRO A 353 1.55 -36.65 18.75
CA PRO A 353 1.08 -37.95 19.23
C PRO A 353 1.90 -39.13 18.71
N GLU A 354 2.51 -38.97 17.53
CA GLU A 354 3.40 -39.95 16.93
C GLU A 354 4.85 -39.76 17.39
N GLU A 355 5.38 -40.73 18.16
CA GLU A 355 6.74 -40.68 18.71
C GLU A 355 7.83 -40.53 17.63
N LYS A 356 7.58 -41.08 16.44
CA LYS A 356 8.47 -40.97 15.28
C LYS A 356 8.59 -39.52 14.79
N THR A 357 7.48 -38.80 14.78
CA THR A 357 7.36 -37.42 14.32
C THR A 357 8.01 -36.46 15.32
N ALA A 358 7.82 -36.69 16.63
CA ALA A 358 8.52 -35.93 17.67
C ALA A 358 10.05 -36.10 17.60
N LYS A 359 10.53 -37.33 17.41
CA LYS A 359 11.97 -37.62 17.23
C LYS A 359 12.53 -36.96 15.97
N GLN A 360 11.77 -36.94 14.87
CA GLN A 360 12.15 -36.30 13.61
C GLN A 360 12.31 -34.78 13.77
N VAL A 361 11.39 -34.11 14.47
CA VAL A 361 11.45 -32.67 14.75
C VAL A 361 12.65 -32.31 15.62
N VAL A 362 12.89 -33.03 16.72
CA VAL A 362 14.06 -32.76 17.59
C VAL A 362 15.39 -33.04 16.87
N ALA A 363 15.46 -34.11 16.07
CA ALA A 363 16.65 -34.41 15.27
C ALA A 363 16.92 -33.33 14.22
N ALA A 364 15.87 -32.84 13.54
CA ALA A 364 15.99 -31.70 12.62
C ALA A 364 16.45 -30.43 13.35
N ALA A 365 15.89 -30.14 14.54
CA ALA A 365 16.27 -29.00 15.34
C ALA A 365 17.75 -29.04 15.73
N ARG A 366 18.25 -30.20 16.17
CA ARG A 366 19.67 -30.41 16.49
C ARG A 366 20.59 -30.27 15.26
N ARG A 367 20.14 -30.70 14.08
CA ARG A 367 20.90 -30.51 12.83
C ARG A 367 20.99 -29.04 12.44
N VAL A 368 19.89 -28.30 12.52
CA VAL A 368 19.85 -26.87 12.20
C VAL A 368 20.68 -26.08 13.21
N ALA A 369 20.59 -26.39 14.50
CA ALA A 369 21.41 -25.79 15.55
C ALA A 369 22.91 -26.09 15.36
N LYS A 370 23.28 -27.32 14.97
CA LYS A 370 24.68 -27.70 14.68
C LYS A 370 25.21 -27.07 13.40
N LYS A 371 24.39 -26.91 12.35
CA LYS A 371 24.78 -26.25 11.10
C LYS A 371 25.02 -24.75 11.29
N ARG A 372 24.28 -24.10 12.18
CA ARG A 372 24.53 -22.71 12.60
C ARG A 372 25.82 -22.56 13.41
N ALA A 373 26.21 -23.57 14.19
CA ALA A 373 27.49 -23.61 14.88
C ALA A 373 28.69 -23.92 13.97
N ALA A 374 28.47 -24.49 12.78
CA ALA A 374 29.50 -24.90 11.83
C ALA A 374 29.60 -24.00 10.57
N GLY A 375 28.82 -22.92 10.50
CA GLY A 375 28.69 -22.06 9.33
C GLY A 375 29.80 -21.03 9.13
N ASP A 376 30.97 -21.21 9.74
CA ASP A 376 32.12 -20.33 9.52
C ASP A 376 33.14 -20.87 8.49
N GLU A 377 32.95 -22.09 7.96
CA GLU A 377 33.84 -22.61 6.91
C GLU A 377 33.11 -23.41 5.81
N ASN A 378 33.21 -22.84 4.61
CA ASN A 378 33.40 -23.47 3.31
C ASN A 378 32.23 -23.64 2.30
N ASP A 379 32.63 -23.37 1.06
CA ASP A 379 31.92 -23.13 -0.19
C ASP A 379 31.87 -24.40 -1.08
N GLY A 380 30.98 -24.40 -2.09
CA GLY A 380 31.18 -25.17 -3.33
C GLY A 380 30.69 -26.62 -3.46
N SER A 381 29.67 -26.78 -4.34
CA SER A 381 29.47 -27.86 -5.33
C SER A 381 28.80 -29.19 -4.96
N GLY A 382 27.77 -29.56 -5.76
CA GLY A 382 27.15 -30.88 -5.80
C GLY A 382 25.89 -30.91 -6.70
N VAL A 383 26.06 -31.33 -7.96
CA VAL A 383 24.99 -31.45 -8.99
C VAL A 383 24.26 -32.80 -8.89
N SER A 384 22.96 -32.86 -9.29
CA SER A 384 22.19 -34.10 -9.50
C SER A 384 21.13 -33.94 -10.63
N PRO A 385 20.67 -35.04 -11.27
CA PRO A 385 20.47 -35.10 -12.73
C PRO A 385 19.04 -34.85 -13.25
N GLN A 386 18.92 -34.35 -14.49
CA GLN A 386 17.67 -34.01 -15.19
C GLN A 386 17.05 -35.19 -15.97
N LYS A 387 15.71 -35.25 -16.00
CA LYS A 387 14.89 -36.19 -16.81
C LYS A 387 14.35 -35.49 -18.07
N LYS A 388 14.38 -36.20 -19.22
CA LYS A 388 14.05 -35.74 -20.59
C LYS A 388 12.61 -35.21 -20.76
N ARG A 389 12.45 -34.09 -21.49
CA ARG A 389 11.17 -33.52 -21.98
C ARG A 389 10.77 -34.10 -23.36
N LYS A 390 9.47 -34.26 -23.61
CA LYS A 390 8.84 -34.49 -24.92
C LYS A 390 8.61 -33.14 -25.63
N LEU A 391 8.84 -33.09 -26.95
CA LEU A 391 8.65 -31.93 -27.83
C LEU A 391 7.16 -31.59 -28.04
N ALA A 392 6.86 -30.30 -28.22
CA ALA A 392 5.58 -29.76 -28.68
C ALA A 392 5.68 -29.37 -30.19
N PRO A 393 4.56 -29.42 -30.95
CA PRO A 393 4.57 -29.13 -32.38
C PRO A 393 4.49 -27.63 -32.68
N SER A 394 5.02 -27.25 -33.84
CA SER A 394 5.17 -25.89 -34.37
C SER A 394 4.06 -25.49 -35.37
N SER A 395 3.94 -24.17 -35.53
CA SER A 395 3.38 -23.37 -36.64
C SER A 395 1.86 -23.38 -36.90
N GLU A 396 1.20 -22.27 -36.58
CA GLU A 396 -0.03 -21.81 -37.23
C GLU A 396 0.27 -20.47 -37.94
N SER A 397 0.46 -20.54 -39.27
CA SER A 397 0.32 -19.44 -40.21
C SER A 397 -0.82 -19.80 -41.16
N ASP A 398 -1.62 -18.80 -41.59
CA ASP A 398 -2.66 -18.86 -42.64
C ASP A 398 -4.14 -19.00 -42.23
N ALA A 399 -4.58 -18.35 -41.14
CA ALA A 399 -6.00 -18.06 -40.92
C ALA A 399 -6.32 -16.59 -41.28
N LYS A 400 -7.40 -16.35 -42.04
CA LYS A 400 -7.91 -14.99 -42.31
C LYS A 400 -8.17 -14.27 -40.96
N PRO A 401 -7.87 -12.95 -40.82
CA PRO A 401 -8.04 -12.20 -39.58
C PRO A 401 -9.37 -12.44 -38.85
N GLY A 402 -10.49 -12.45 -39.57
CA GLY A 402 -11.82 -12.71 -39.00
C GLY A 402 -12.00 -14.11 -38.41
N ALA A 403 -11.41 -15.15 -39.02
CA ALA A 403 -11.55 -16.53 -38.52
C ALA A 403 -10.87 -16.75 -37.16
N LEU A 404 -9.80 -16.01 -36.87
CA LEU A 404 -9.17 -16.00 -35.56
C LEU A 404 -10.07 -15.34 -34.52
N GLU A 405 -10.65 -14.19 -34.85
CA GLU A 405 -11.54 -13.47 -33.93
C GLU A 405 -12.81 -14.27 -33.64
N ASP A 406 -13.41 -14.90 -34.65
CA ASP A 406 -14.55 -15.80 -34.48
C ASP A 406 -14.21 -16.98 -33.55
N ALA A 407 -13.03 -17.58 -33.72
CA ALA A 407 -12.57 -18.69 -32.90
C ALA A 407 -12.32 -18.30 -31.42
N VAL A 408 -12.01 -17.03 -31.17
CA VAL A 408 -11.76 -16.50 -29.82
C VAL A 408 -12.88 -15.63 -29.25
N ALA A 409 -14.03 -15.55 -29.92
CA ALA A 409 -15.20 -14.80 -29.47
C ALA A 409 -15.66 -15.24 -28.07
N LEU A 410 -16.01 -14.28 -27.23
CA LEU A 410 -16.50 -14.53 -25.87
C LEU A 410 -18.02 -14.69 -25.86
N PRO A 411 -18.59 -15.46 -24.91
CA PRO A 411 -20.03 -15.72 -24.87
C PRO A 411 -20.83 -14.43 -24.65
N GLU A 412 -21.82 -14.20 -25.50
CA GLU A 412 -22.82 -13.15 -25.30
C GLU A 412 -23.94 -13.66 -24.39
N CYS A 413 -24.60 -12.72 -23.69
CA CYS A 413 -25.67 -13.04 -22.77
C CYS A 413 -26.85 -12.09 -22.96
N THR A 414 -28.04 -12.67 -23.12
CA THR A 414 -29.33 -11.95 -23.25
C THR A 414 -30.10 -11.88 -21.95
N ALA A 415 -29.49 -12.29 -20.82
CA ALA A 415 -30.14 -12.25 -19.52
C ALA A 415 -30.58 -10.82 -19.15
N SER A 416 -31.76 -10.72 -18.57
CA SER A 416 -32.31 -9.49 -18.02
C SER A 416 -31.50 -9.02 -16.80
N GLU A 417 -31.59 -7.74 -16.47
CA GLU A 417 -30.90 -7.18 -15.31
C GLU A 417 -31.33 -7.85 -14.00
N THR A 418 -32.61 -8.21 -13.87
CA THR A 418 -33.13 -8.96 -12.72
C THR A 418 -32.45 -10.32 -12.57
N GLU A 419 -32.28 -11.06 -13.66
CA GLU A 419 -31.56 -12.35 -13.63
C GLU A 419 -30.08 -12.17 -13.27
N LEU A 420 -29.45 -11.08 -13.69
CA LEU A 420 -28.07 -10.78 -13.30
C LEU A 420 -27.97 -10.48 -11.80
N LEU A 421 -28.89 -9.71 -11.22
CA LEU A 421 -28.88 -9.38 -9.79
C LEU A 421 -28.99 -10.63 -8.89
N GLU A 422 -29.74 -11.65 -9.32
CA GLU A 422 -29.93 -12.90 -8.58
C GLU A 422 -28.78 -13.90 -8.77
N THR A 423 -27.85 -13.65 -9.70
CA THR A 423 -26.79 -14.59 -10.05
C THR A 423 -25.61 -14.53 -9.06
N VAL A 424 -25.24 -15.69 -8.51
CA VAL A 424 -24.03 -15.89 -7.69
C VAL A 424 -23.11 -16.91 -8.37
N LEU A 425 -21.86 -16.52 -8.59
CA LEU A 425 -20.84 -17.33 -9.25
C LEU A 425 -19.77 -17.77 -8.27
N VAL A 426 -19.15 -18.93 -8.48
CA VAL A 426 -17.99 -19.41 -7.73
C VAL A 426 -16.78 -19.44 -8.65
N THR A 427 -15.76 -18.64 -8.33
CA THR A 427 -14.52 -18.54 -9.11
C THR A 427 -13.33 -18.25 -8.20
N ASN A 428 -12.13 -18.43 -8.72
CA ASN A 428 -10.90 -17.92 -8.13
C ASN A 428 -10.59 -16.51 -8.65
N ARG A 429 -9.62 -15.85 -8.00
CA ARG A 429 -9.24 -14.45 -8.26
C ARG A 429 -8.69 -14.21 -9.67
N ALA A 430 -7.90 -15.15 -10.21
CA ALA A 430 -7.19 -14.96 -11.49
C ALA A 430 -8.12 -14.88 -12.73
N PRO A 431 -9.12 -15.76 -12.91
CA PRO A 431 -10.10 -15.63 -14.00
C PRO A 431 -11.01 -14.42 -13.85
N LEU A 432 -11.35 -14.03 -12.62
CA LEU A 432 -12.17 -12.84 -12.41
C LEU A 432 -11.41 -11.59 -12.86
N VAL A 433 -10.15 -11.42 -12.45
CA VAL A 433 -9.36 -10.27 -12.91
C VAL A 433 -9.07 -10.33 -14.41
N LEU A 434 -8.93 -11.53 -14.99
CA LEU A 434 -8.82 -11.70 -16.43
C LEU A 434 -10.09 -11.18 -17.15
N ALA A 435 -11.28 -11.50 -16.63
CA ALA A 435 -12.54 -10.99 -17.18
C ALA A 435 -12.64 -9.46 -17.07
N PHE A 436 -12.27 -8.87 -15.92
CA PHE A 436 -12.19 -7.42 -15.76
C PHE A 436 -11.23 -6.77 -16.76
N ALA A 437 -10.03 -7.32 -16.94
CA ALA A 437 -9.03 -6.77 -17.86
C ALA A 437 -9.49 -6.85 -19.32
N VAL A 438 -10.11 -7.97 -19.74
CA VAL A 438 -10.63 -8.10 -21.10
C VAL A 438 -11.77 -7.12 -21.37
N THR A 439 -12.70 -6.95 -20.42
CA THR A 439 -13.80 -5.98 -20.57
C THR A 439 -13.28 -4.54 -20.51
N LEU A 440 -12.35 -4.20 -19.62
CA LEU A 440 -11.72 -2.87 -19.59
C LEU A 440 -11.13 -2.51 -20.96
N LEU A 441 -10.38 -3.44 -21.56
CA LEU A 441 -9.69 -3.20 -22.82
C LEU A 441 -10.63 -2.93 -24.00
N SER A 442 -11.91 -3.34 -23.94
CA SER A 442 -12.88 -2.93 -24.97
C SER A 442 -13.28 -1.46 -24.88
N TYR A 443 -13.04 -0.81 -23.74
CA TYR A 443 -13.31 0.61 -23.52
C TYR A 443 -12.04 1.45 -23.56
N SER A 444 -10.93 0.94 -23.03
CA SER A 444 -9.68 1.68 -22.94
C SER A 444 -8.81 1.58 -24.19
N MET A 445 -8.98 0.53 -24.98
CA MET A 445 -8.24 0.26 -26.23
C MET A 445 -9.19 -0.35 -27.28
N PRO A 446 -10.26 0.37 -27.69
CA PRO A 446 -11.30 -0.16 -28.57
C PRO A 446 -10.74 -0.66 -29.92
N GLU A 447 -9.64 -0.09 -30.39
CA GLU A 447 -8.95 -0.48 -31.63
C GLU A 447 -8.32 -1.89 -31.56
N GLN A 448 -8.13 -2.45 -30.36
CA GLN A 448 -7.60 -3.80 -30.21
C GLN A 448 -8.72 -4.84 -30.44
N PRO A 449 -8.54 -5.84 -31.32
CA PRO A 449 -9.50 -6.93 -31.51
C PRO A 449 -9.56 -7.85 -30.27
N VAL A 450 -10.58 -8.71 -30.17
CA VAL A 450 -10.80 -9.57 -28.99
C VAL A 450 -9.60 -10.47 -28.69
N SER A 451 -8.91 -10.95 -29.73
CA SER A 451 -7.70 -11.74 -29.60
C SER A 451 -6.57 -10.96 -28.93
N SER A 452 -6.33 -9.71 -29.34
CA SER A 452 -5.35 -8.82 -28.69
C SER A 452 -5.75 -8.51 -27.25
N ARG A 453 -7.03 -8.21 -26.99
CA ARG A 453 -7.54 -7.95 -25.62
C ARG A 453 -7.30 -9.16 -24.69
N LEU A 454 -7.58 -10.37 -25.16
CA LEU A 454 -7.34 -11.62 -24.42
C LEU A 454 -5.85 -11.84 -24.12
N SER A 455 -4.98 -11.55 -25.08
CA SER A 455 -3.53 -11.68 -24.89
C SER A 455 -2.99 -10.66 -23.88
N LEU A 456 -3.35 -9.39 -24.03
CA LEU A 456 -2.96 -8.31 -23.12
C LEU A 456 -3.43 -8.58 -21.69
N ALA A 457 -4.69 -8.99 -21.53
CA ALA A 457 -5.25 -9.34 -20.25
C ALA A 457 -4.53 -10.54 -19.61
N GLN A 458 -4.18 -11.57 -20.41
CA GLN A 458 -3.39 -12.70 -19.91
C GLN A 458 -1.96 -12.31 -19.53
N GLY A 459 -1.35 -11.37 -20.27
CA GLY A 459 -0.07 -10.76 -19.91
C GLY A 459 -0.12 -10.08 -18.55
N TYR A 460 -1.17 -9.30 -18.29
CA TYR A 460 -1.42 -8.71 -16.98
C TYR A 460 -1.56 -9.76 -15.87
N VAL A 461 -2.39 -10.79 -16.08
CA VAL A 461 -2.60 -11.86 -15.09
C VAL A 461 -1.30 -12.60 -14.81
N SER A 462 -0.48 -12.88 -15.82
CA SER A 462 0.79 -13.58 -15.62
C SER A 462 1.79 -12.74 -14.84
N THR A 463 1.98 -11.47 -15.21
CA THR A 463 2.89 -10.55 -14.50
C THR A 463 2.48 -10.39 -13.04
N THR A 464 1.18 -10.21 -12.78
CA THR A 464 0.67 -10.06 -11.41
C THR A 464 0.69 -11.37 -10.61
N SER A 465 0.34 -12.50 -11.24
CA SER A 465 0.42 -13.83 -10.62
C SER A 465 1.85 -14.18 -10.25
N ARG A 466 2.82 -13.98 -11.14
CA ARG A 466 4.24 -14.24 -10.88
C ARG A 466 4.79 -13.34 -9.78
N ALA A 467 4.56 -12.03 -9.86
CA ALA A 467 4.95 -11.09 -8.80
C ALA A 467 4.40 -11.55 -7.43
N ARG A 468 3.15 -12.00 -7.42
CA ARG A 468 2.49 -12.54 -6.22
C ARG A 468 3.03 -13.91 -5.80
N ALA A 469 3.37 -14.81 -6.71
CA ALA A 469 3.96 -16.11 -6.41
C ALA A 469 5.37 -15.96 -5.80
N VAL A 470 6.15 -15.00 -6.28
CA VAL A 470 7.45 -14.61 -5.73
C VAL A 470 7.28 -13.93 -4.36
N ALA A 471 6.29 -13.03 -4.22
CA ALA A 471 5.96 -12.40 -2.94
C ALA A 471 5.54 -13.44 -1.89
N LEU A 472 4.70 -14.41 -2.27
CA LEU A 472 4.22 -15.51 -1.44
C LEU A 472 5.28 -16.61 -1.21
N GLY A 473 6.45 -16.53 -1.85
CA GLY A 473 7.51 -17.53 -1.72
C GLY A 473 7.18 -18.89 -2.34
N ILE A 474 6.17 -18.96 -3.21
CA ILE A 474 5.81 -20.15 -4.00
C ILE A 474 6.89 -20.41 -5.07
N GLN A 475 7.50 -19.33 -5.57
CA GLN A 475 8.59 -19.39 -6.53
C GLN A 475 9.81 -18.65 -5.97
N GLU A 476 10.96 -19.34 -5.90
CA GLU A 476 12.25 -18.69 -5.63
C GLU A 476 12.85 -18.17 -6.94
N VAL A 477 13.35 -16.94 -6.91
CA VAL A 477 14.06 -16.33 -8.04
C VAL A 477 15.42 -15.87 -7.52
N SER A 478 16.50 -16.37 -8.11
CA SER A 478 17.86 -15.98 -7.76
C SER A 478 18.17 -14.55 -8.21
N ARG A 479 19.24 -13.94 -7.67
CA ARG A 479 19.67 -12.60 -8.07
C ARG A 479 20.11 -12.52 -9.54
N GLU A 480 20.66 -13.62 -10.06
CA GLU A 480 21.08 -13.75 -11.45
C GLU A 480 19.86 -13.93 -12.37
N GLU A 481 18.87 -14.71 -11.93
CA GLU A 481 17.61 -14.88 -12.67
C GLU A 481 16.80 -13.58 -12.75
N ALA A 482 16.74 -12.80 -11.67
CA ALA A 482 16.05 -11.50 -11.66
C ALA A 482 16.76 -10.44 -12.55
N ALA A 483 18.09 -10.47 -12.61
CA ALA A 483 18.87 -9.58 -13.47
C ALA A 483 18.74 -9.97 -14.96
N GLN A 484 18.70 -11.27 -15.27
CA GLN A 484 18.36 -11.76 -16.60
C GLN A 484 16.92 -11.41 -16.99
N GLU A 485 16.00 -11.42 -16.03
CA GLU A 485 14.58 -11.11 -16.26
C GLU A 485 14.32 -9.64 -16.62
N ALA A 486 15.05 -8.70 -16.04
CA ALA A 486 14.95 -7.28 -16.38
C ALA A 486 15.30 -6.99 -17.86
N GLY A 487 16.23 -7.75 -18.44
CA GLY A 487 16.65 -7.65 -19.84
C GLY A 487 15.80 -8.44 -20.85
N LEU A 488 14.83 -9.25 -20.41
CA LEU A 488 14.02 -10.09 -21.31
C LEU A 488 12.99 -9.26 -22.10
N GLY A 489 13.20 -9.08 -23.40
CA GLY A 489 12.32 -8.27 -24.25
C GLY A 489 12.62 -6.77 -24.19
N GLU A 490 13.84 -6.40 -23.79
CA GLU A 490 14.32 -5.02 -23.83
C GLU A 490 14.29 -4.48 -25.28
N GLY A 491 13.80 -3.25 -25.46
CA GLY A 491 13.58 -2.63 -26.78
C GLY A 491 12.20 -2.90 -27.42
N GLN A 492 11.33 -3.69 -26.79
CA GLN A 492 9.96 -3.89 -27.27
C GLN A 492 9.01 -2.80 -26.72
N PRO A 493 7.96 -2.41 -27.46
CA PRO A 493 6.97 -1.44 -26.97
C PRO A 493 6.28 -1.92 -25.69
N VAL A 494 5.83 -0.97 -24.88
CA VAL A 494 5.13 -1.23 -23.61
C VAL A 494 3.77 -0.55 -23.66
N VAL A 495 2.75 -1.25 -23.19
CA VAL A 495 1.42 -0.67 -22.92
C VAL A 495 1.07 -0.83 -21.46
N LYS A 496 0.20 0.06 -20.96
CA LYS A 496 -0.27 0.02 -19.59
C LYS A 496 -1.64 -0.65 -19.54
N VAL A 497 -1.78 -1.68 -18.72
CA VAL A 497 -3.05 -2.37 -18.45
C VAL A 497 -3.25 -2.45 -16.94
N MET A 498 -4.33 -1.88 -16.44
CA MET A 498 -4.68 -1.78 -15.03
C MET A 498 -3.50 -1.32 -14.17
N GLY A 499 -2.81 -0.26 -14.60
CA GLY A 499 -1.67 0.29 -13.90
C GLY A 499 -0.31 -0.39 -14.13
N LYS A 500 -0.25 -1.58 -14.77
CA LYS A 500 1.00 -2.34 -14.97
C LYS A 500 1.50 -2.27 -16.41
N GLU A 501 2.82 -2.19 -16.55
CA GLU A 501 3.52 -2.20 -17.83
C GLU A 501 3.60 -3.63 -18.41
N ILE A 502 3.04 -3.80 -19.60
CA ILE A 502 3.05 -5.07 -20.35
C ILE A 502 3.87 -4.86 -21.62
N ARG A 503 4.94 -5.64 -21.78
CA ARG A 503 5.75 -5.65 -23.02
C ARG A 503 4.96 -6.33 -24.14
N VAL A 504 4.89 -5.68 -25.30
CA VAL A 504 4.05 -6.11 -26.42
C VAL A 504 4.80 -6.25 -27.73
N LEU A 505 4.24 -7.03 -28.64
CA LEU A 505 4.66 -7.16 -30.03
C LEU A 505 3.58 -6.58 -30.95
N ARG A 506 3.99 -5.74 -31.92
CA ARG A 506 3.09 -5.18 -32.93
C ARG A 506 2.73 -6.24 -33.98
N ARG A 507 1.46 -6.31 -34.38
CA ARG A 507 0.93 -7.16 -35.46
C ARG A 507 0.90 -6.39 -36.76
N TRP A 508 2.02 -6.32 -37.46
CA TRP A 508 2.10 -5.67 -38.77
C TRP A 508 1.23 -6.40 -39.81
N GLY A 509 0.45 -5.66 -40.60
CA GLY A 509 -0.42 -6.21 -41.65
C GLY A 509 -1.73 -6.84 -41.16
N TYR A 510 -2.12 -6.60 -39.91
CA TYR A 510 -3.41 -7.03 -39.36
C TYR A 510 -4.40 -5.85 -39.36
N GLU A 511 -5.34 -5.86 -40.30
CA GLU A 511 -6.46 -4.91 -40.34
C GLU A 511 -7.75 -5.60 -39.83
N TRP A 512 -8.35 -5.04 -38.79
CA TRP A 512 -9.65 -5.46 -38.27
C TRP A 512 -10.55 -4.22 -38.16
N LYS A 513 -11.73 -4.28 -38.76
CA LYS A 513 -12.79 -3.28 -38.61
C LYS A 513 -13.96 -3.92 -37.89
N GLU A 514 -14.37 -3.33 -36.76
CA GLU A 514 -15.59 -3.71 -36.06
C GLU A 514 -16.78 -3.24 -36.92
N GLU A 515 -17.64 -4.16 -37.39
CA GLU A 515 -18.93 -3.75 -37.93
C GLU A 515 -19.76 -3.14 -36.79
N ALA A 516 -20.16 -1.88 -36.96
CA ALA A 516 -20.76 -1.06 -35.92
C ALA A 516 -21.92 -1.76 -35.20
N ARG A 517 -21.84 -1.83 -33.87
CA ARG A 517 -23.00 -2.15 -33.02
C ARG A 517 -24.08 -1.11 -33.27
N GLY A 518 -25.23 -1.58 -33.75
CA GLY A 518 -26.32 -0.76 -34.28
C GLY A 518 -26.71 0.44 -33.42
N GLY A 519 -26.64 1.62 -34.05
CA GLY A 519 -27.29 2.86 -33.66
C GLY A 519 -27.78 3.53 -34.94
N SER A 520 -29.05 3.90 -34.96
CA SER A 520 -29.83 4.41 -36.08
C SER A 520 -29.11 5.42 -36.98
N SER A 521 -29.11 5.14 -38.28
CA SER A 521 -28.78 6.10 -39.34
C SER A 521 -29.80 7.24 -39.38
N GLU A 522 -29.39 8.45 -38.98
CA GLU A 522 -30.02 9.67 -39.49
C GLU A 522 -29.30 10.09 -40.76
N GLN A 523 -30.05 10.09 -41.86
CA GLN A 523 -29.67 10.60 -43.16
C GLN A 523 -29.46 12.11 -43.06
N VAL A 524 -28.28 12.60 -43.43
CA VAL A 524 -28.10 13.99 -43.84
C VAL A 524 -27.87 13.99 -45.35
N GLU A 525 -28.75 14.71 -46.02
CA GLU A 525 -28.92 14.77 -47.47
C GLU A 525 -27.66 15.25 -48.22
N GLN A 526 -27.47 14.66 -49.41
CA GLN A 526 -26.54 15.10 -50.44
C GLN A 526 -27.01 16.43 -51.05
N GLY A 527 -26.13 17.44 -51.01
CA GLY A 527 -26.15 18.57 -51.93
C GLY A 527 -25.20 18.30 -53.11
N VAL A 528 -25.76 18.21 -54.31
CA VAL A 528 -25.06 18.01 -55.59
C VAL A 528 -24.39 19.30 -56.05
N GLY A 529 -23.18 19.20 -56.61
CA GLY A 529 -22.51 20.28 -57.32
C GLY A 529 -21.38 19.77 -58.22
N ASP A 530 -21.64 19.76 -59.53
CA ASP A 530 -20.76 19.38 -60.64
C ASP A 530 -19.55 20.31 -60.85
N GLY A 531 -18.48 19.76 -61.45
CA GLY A 531 -17.85 20.39 -62.62
C GLY A 531 -16.46 21.04 -62.50
N ALA A 532 -15.46 20.29 -62.96
CA ALA A 532 -14.38 20.67 -63.90
C ALA A 532 -13.25 21.68 -63.55
N ASP A 533 -12.04 21.20 -63.89
CA ASP A 533 -10.91 21.86 -64.56
C ASP A 533 -9.71 22.36 -63.75
N ALA A 534 -8.56 22.21 -64.42
CA ALA A 534 -7.21 22.11 -63.92
C ALA A 534 -6.56 23.41 -63.42
N SER A 535 -5.65 23.29 -62.45
CA SER A 535 -4.37 24.02 -62.49
C SER A 535 -3.35 23.40 -61.52
N GLN A 536 -2.13 23.31 -62.00
CA GLN A 536 -0.95 22.96 -61.21
C GLN A 536 -0.67 24.06 -60.19
N THR A 537 -0.50 23.70 -58.93
CA THR A 537 0.34 24.47 -58.01
C THR A 537 0.98 23.49 -57.04
N GLU A 538 2.30 23.38 -57.13
CA GLU A 538 3.13 22.72 -56.14
C GLU A 538 2.90 23.38 -54.78
N ASN A 539 2.33 22.64 -53.83
CA ASN A 539 2.39 22.96 -52.42
C ASN A 539 2.74 21.68 -51.66
N MET A 540 3.80 21.76 -50.87
CA MET A 540 4.19 20.76 -49.88
C MET A 540 3.06 20.63 -48.85
N GLU A 541 2.18 19.64 -49.05
CA GLU A 541 1.23 19.21 -48.04
C GLU A 541 1.75 17.93 -47.38
N GLU A 542 2.16 18.12 -46.13
CA GLU A 542 2.44 17.11 -45.13
C GLU A 542 1.20 16.20 -45.01
N GLN A 543 1.25 15.03 -45.65
CA GLN A 543 0.24 14.00 -45.51
C GLN A 543 0.23 13.51 -44.06
N THR A 544 -0.70 14.02 -43.26
CA THR A 544 -1.14 13.33 -42.05
C THR A 544 -1.95 12.10 -42.46
N GLU A 545 -1.26 11.01 -42.80
CA GLU A 545 -1.83 9.67 -42.73
C GLU A 545 -2.23 9.42 -41.27
N THR A 546 -3.51 9.20 -41.03
CA THR A 546 -4.01 8.67 -39.76
C THR A 546 -3.59 7.20 -39.69
N GLU A 547 -2.34 6.95 -39.27
CA GLU A 547 -1.85 5.60 -38.98
C GLU A 547 -2.76 4.94 -37.94
N SER A 548 -3.56 3.95 -38.36
CA SER A 548 -4.28 3.08 -37.44
C SER A 548 -3.27 2.34 -36.57
N SER A 549 -3.34 2.50 -35.24
CA SER A 549 -2.42 1.81 -34.34
C SER A 549 -2.51 0.29 -34.53
N PRO A 550 -1.40 -0.41 -34.78
CA PRO A 550 -1.42 -1.83 -35.09
C PRO A 550 -1.88 -2.66 -33.88
N ALA A 551 -2.58 -3.76 -34.12
CA ALA A 551 -3.01 -4.69 -33.09
C ALA A 551 -1.80 -5.27 -32.32
N LEU A 552 -1.99 -5.61 -31.04
CA LEU A 552 -0.88 -5.96 -30.13
C LEU A 552 -0.99 -7.39 -29.56
N TRP A 553 0.16 -8.02 -29.34
CA TRP A 553 0.29 -9.25 -28.56
C TRP A 553 1.10 -9.02 -27.29
N ALA A 554 0.67 -9.54 -26.14
CA ALA A 554 1.51 -9.55 -24.94
C ALA A 554 2.60 -10.62 -25.04
N LEU A 555 3.84 -10.24 -24.72
CA LEU A 555 4.97 -11.16 -24.73
C LEU A 555 4.93 -12.10 -23.52
N ASP A 556 5.11 -13.40 -23.77
CA ASP A 556 5.26 -14.42 -22.72
C ASP A 556 6.73 -14.47 -22.28
N LEU A 557 7.07 -13.58 -21.34
CA LEU A 557 8.40 -13.49 -20.75
C LEU A 557 8.82 -14.79 -20.04
N GLU A 558 7.87 -15.62 -19.56
CA GLU A 558 8.19 -16.89 -18.92
C GLU A 558 8.61 -17.96 -19.93
N ALA A 559 7.91 -18.03 -21.07
CA ALA A 559 8.29 -18.90 -22.17
C ALA A 559 9.63 -18.46 -22.78
N LEU A 560 9.85 -17.14 -22.92
CA LEU A 560 11.11 -16.57 -23.42
C LEU A 560 12.29 -16.90 -22.48
N ARG A 561 12.06 -16.87 -21.16
CA ARG A 561 13.06 -17.31 -20.17
C ARG A 561 13.40 -18.80 -20.30
N LYS A 562 12.40 -19.64 -20.59
CA LYS A 562 12.59 -21.10 -20.69
C LYS A 562 13.25 -21.54 -22.00
N SER A 563 13.28 -20.70 -23.04
CA SER A 563 13.83 -21.05 -24.35
C SER A 563 15.35 -20.80 -24.50
N ASN A 564 15.95 -19.96 -23.65
CA ASN A 564 17.40 -19.76 -23.48
C ASN A 564 18.26 -19.90 -24.77
N SER A 565 17.89 -19.18 -25.84
CA SER A 565 18.74 -18.97 -27.01
C SER A 565 19.38 -17.59 -26.93
N ALA A 566 20.68 -17.51 -27.26
CA ALA A 566 21.47 -16.29 -27.30
C ALA A 566 20.77 -15.13 -28.05
N ALA A 567 21.16 -13.91 -27.68
CA ALA A 567 20.64 -12.60 -28.11
C ALA A 567 19.86 -12.58 -29.44
N PRO A 568 18.67 -11.96 -29.49
CA PRO A 568 17.92 -11.85 -30.73
C PRO A 568 18.70 -10.98 -31.74
N VAL A 569 18.92 -11.54 -32.93
CA VAL A 569 19.31 -10.81 -34.13
C VAL A 569 18.15 -9.88 -34.52
N PRO A 570 18.38 -8.61 -34.90
CA PRO A 570 17.31 -7.73 -35.36
C PRO A 570 16.59 -8.37 -36.55
N GLY A 571 15.29 -8.66 -36.41
CA GLY A 571 14.45 -9.25 -37.46
C GLY A 571 14.01 -10.71 -37.28
N ALA A 572 14.36 -11.40 -36.18
CA ALA A 572 13.92 -12.78 -35.96
C ALA A 572 12.48 -12.87 -35.37
N SER A 573 11.57 -13.44 -36.14
CA SER A 573 10.11 -13.51 -35.97
C SER A 573 9.61 -14.71 -35.14
N ASN A 574 10.07 -14.89 -33.90
CA ASN A 574 9.43 -15.89 -33.01
C ASN A 574 9.63 -15.65 -31.51
N MET A 575 9.29 -14.45 -31.03
CA MET A 575 9.13 -14.23 -29.59
C MET A 575 7.81 -14.86 -29.11
N PRO A 576 7.80 -15.63 -28.01
CA PRO A 576 6.59 -16.26 -27.51
C PRO A 576 5.63 -15.20 -26.96
N ILE A 577 4.34 -15.41 -27.24
CA ILE A 577 3.23 -14.53 -26.84
C ILE A 577 2.23 -15.29 -25.98
N TYR A 578 1.45 -14.58 -25.16
CA TYR A 578 0.27 -15.16 -24.53
C TYR A 578 -0.80 -15.40 -25.58
N THR A 579 -1.11 -16.66 -25.87
CA THR A 579 -2.07 -17.01 -26.92
C THR A 579 -3.49 -16.74 -26.46
N PRO A 580 -4.34 -16.10 -27.29
CA PRO A 580 -5.71 -15.75 -26.91
C PRO A 580 -6.58 -16.98 -26.65
N GLN A 581 -6.31 -18.10 -27.32
CA GLN A 581 -7.01 -19.37 -27.12
C GLN A 581 -6.83 -19.90 -25.70
N SER A 582 -5.64 -19.73 -25.12
CA SER A 582 -5.36 -20.19 -23.75
C SER A 582 -6.12 -19.35 -22.71
N ALA A 583 -6.13 -18.02 -22.87
CA ALA A 583 -6.85 -17.08 -22.03
C ALA A 583 -8.37 -17.32 -22.10
N ARG A 584 -8.91 -17.48 -23.32
CA ARG A 584 -10.33 -17.80 -23.53
C ARG A 584 -10.72 -19.13 -22.89
N ALA A 585 -9.93 -20.19 -23.13
CA ALA A 585 -10.19 -21.50 -22.55
C ALA A 585 -10.12 -21.47 -21.02
N TYR A 586 -9.31 -20.58 -20.44
CA TYR A 586 -9.26 -20.38 -19.00
C TYR A 586 -10.55 -19.73 -18.47
N LEU A 587 -11.03 -18.67 -19.13
CA LEU A 587 -12.31 -18.04 -18.77
C LEU A 587 -13.49 -19.03 -18.85
N LEU A 588 -13.62 -19.78 -19.94
CA LEU A 588 -14.72 -20.74 -20.16
C LEU A 588 -14.80 -21.86 -19.12
N LYS A 589 -13.72 -22.13 -18.38
CA LYS A 589 -13.65 -23.24 -17.40
C LYS A 589 -13.81 -22.77 -15.95
N SER A 590 -13.88 -21.46 -15.70
CA SER A 590 -13.58 -20.91 -14.38
C SER A 590 -14.79 -20.49 -13.53
N PHE A 591 -15.97 -20.28 -14.11
CA PHE A 591 -17.12 -19.71 -13.41
C PHE A 591 -18.21 -20.76 -13.14
N GLU A 592 -18.26 -21.26 -11.92
CA GLU A 592 -19.22 -22.30 -11.47
C GLU A 592 -20.46 -21.66 -10.82
N SER A 593 -21.58 -22.37 -10.80
CA SER A 593 -22.75 -21.98 -9.99
C SER A 593 -22.58 -22.47 -8.54
N VAL A 594 -23.29 -21.87 -7.59
CA VAL A 594 -23.31 -22.32 -6.19
C VAL A 594 -23.94 -23.72 -6.12
N ALA A 595 -23.30 -24.63 -5.38
CA ALA A 595 -23.86 -25.98 -5.18
C ALA A 595 -25.14 -25.92 -4.34
N PRO A 596 -26.21 -26.67 -4.69
CA PRO A 596 -27.42 -26.69 -3.87
C PRO A 596 -27.13 -27.23 -2.47
N ALA A 597 -27.82 -26.67 -1.47
CA ALA A 597 -27.72 -27.13 -0.07
C ALA A 597 -28.11 -28.61 0.01
N ALA A 598 -27.33 -29.39 0.75
CA ALA A 598 -27.45 -30.85 0.82
C ALA A 598 -28.81 -31.29 1.37
N ASP A 599 -29.74 -31.59 0.46
CA ASP A 599 -30.87 -32.48 0.67
C ASP A 599 -31.11 -33.30 -0.60
N GLY A 600 -30.74 -34.58 -0.54
CA GLY A 600 -31.13 -35.59 -1.55
C GLY A 600 -30.09 -35.89 -2.63
N ALA A 601 -29.98 -37.17 -2.97
CA ALA A 601 -28.99 -37.73 -3.90
C ALA A 601 -29.09 -37.13 -5.33
N GLU A 602 -28.12 -36.32 -5.72
CA GLU A 602 -28.03 -35.77 -7.08
C GLU A 602 -27.32 -36.71 -8.08
N LYS A 603 -27.94 -36.87 -9.26
CA LYS A 603 -27.25 -37.37 -10.46
C LYS A 603 -26.21 -36.34 -10.89
N LYS A 604 -24.93 -36.71 -10.91
CA LYS A 604 -23.84 -35.88 -11.45
C LYS A 604 -24.17 -35.41 -12.88
N ALA A 605 -24.34 -34.10 -13.07
CA ALA A 605 -24.52 -33.50 -14.39
C ALA A 605 -23.42 -33.93 -15.37
N SER A 606 -23.78 -34.12 -16.64
CA SER A 606 -22.84 -34.54 -17.68
C SER A 606 -21.75 -33.49 -17.90
N PHE A 607 -20.57 -33.92 -18.38
CA PHE A 607 -19.46 -33.00 -18.67
C PHE A 607 -19.87 -31.88 -19.65
N LYS A 608 -20.71 -32.21 -20.65
CA LYS A 608 -21.23 -31.24 -21.63
C LYS A 608 -22.16 -30.22 -20.97
N ALA A 609 -23.03 -30.66 -20.05
CA ALA A 609 -23.91 -29.75 -19.32
C ALA A 609 -23.14 -28.77 -18.43
N ARG A 610 -22.12 -29.26 -17.71
CA ARG A 610 -21.25 -28.40 -16.88
C ARG A 610 -20.42 -27.41 -17.68
N ALA A 611 -19.99 -27.78 -18.89
CA ALA A 611 -19.26 -26.86 -19.77
C ALA A 611 -20.18 -25.73 -20.27
N ALA A 612 -21.40 -26.07 -20.72
CA ALA A 612 -22.40 -25.10 -21.17
C ALA A 612 -22.84 -24.15 -20.03
N GLU A 613 -22.97 -24.67 -18.81
CA GLU A 613 -23.27 -23.86 -17.62
C GLU A 613 -22.18 -22.83 -17.33
N LYS A 614 -20.91 -23.24 -17.33
CA LYS A 614 -19.77 -22.34 -17.12
C LYS A 614 -19.66 -21.26 -18.20
N GLU A 615 -19.96 -21.62 -19.44
CA GLU A 615 -20.02 -20.69 -20.56
C GLU A 615 -21.13 -19.65 -20.39
N ALA A 616 -22.34 -20.08 -19.99
CA ALA A 616 -23.45 -19.17 -19.68
C ALA A 616 -23.12 -18.24 -18.50
N ASN A 617 -22.47 -18.75 -17.45
CA ASN A 617 -22.03 -17.97 -16.29
C ASN A 617 -20.98 -16.91 -16.65
N LEU A 618 -20.03 -17.25 -17.54
CA LEU A 618 -19.09 -16.28 -18.09
C LEU A 618 -19.83 -15.17 -18.86
N GLY A 619 -20.81 -15.53 -19.70
CA GLY A 619 -21.63 -14.55 -20.42
C GLY A 619 -22.35 -13.58 -19.49
N ARG A 620 -22.96 -14.07 -18.40
CA ARG A 620 -23.61 -13.23 -17.37
C ARG A 620 -22.63 -12.27 -16.70
N LEU A 621 -21.44 -12.75 -16.32
CA LEU A 621 -20.40 -11.90 -15.73
C LEU A 621 -19.94 -10.81 -16.71
N LEU A 622 -19.65 -11.18 -17.96
CA LEU A 622 -19.19 -10.21 -18.97
C LEU A 622 -20.27 -9.16 -19.24
N LYS A 623 -21.55 -9.55 -19.27
CA LYS A 623 -22.66 -8.59 -19.41
C LYS A 623 -22.75 -7.64 -18.20
N ALA A 624 -22.62 -8.15 -16.98
CA ALA A 624 -22.63 -7.32 -15.78
C ALA A 624 -21.46 -6.31 -15.77
N LEU A 625 -20.26 -6.76 -16.15
CA LEU A 625 -19.10 -5.88 -16.28
C LEU A 625 -19.31 -4.83 -17.38
N ASP A 626 -19.82 -5.23 -18.54
CA ASP A 626 -20.12 -4.31 -19.65
C ASP A 626 -21.08 -3.19 -19.22
N LEU A 627 -22.13 -3.52 -18.47
CA LEU A 627 -23.04 -2.50 -17.89
C LEU A 627 -22.33 -1.55 -16.93
N VAL A 628 -21.36 -2.03 -16.14
CA VAL A 628 -20.52 -1.19 -15.27
C VAL A 628 -19.69 -0.24 -16.12
N TYR A 629 -18.90 -0.75 -17.06
CA TYR A 629 -18.03 0.09 -17.88
C TYR A 629 -18.81 1.09 -18.74
N ALA A 630 -19.89 0.67 -19.39
CA ALA A 630 -20.76 1.54 -20.17
C ALA A 630 -21.30 2.72 -19.35
N SER A 631 -21.69 2.49 -18.08
CA SER A 631 -22.20 3.56 -17.20
C SER A 631 -21.16 4.64 -16.86
N TRP A 632 -19.87 4.31 -16.92
CA TRP A 632 -18.77 5.22 -16.61
C TRP A 632 -18.09 5.80 -17.87
N ALA A 633 -18.13 5.08 -19.00
CA ALA A 633 -17.46 5.45 -20.24
C ALA A 633 -17.90 6.81 -20.81
N THR A 634 -19.10 7.28 -20.49
CA THR A 634 -19.59 8.61 -20.90
C THR A 634 -18.95 9.76 -20.12
N THR A 635 -18.26 9.50 -19.00
CA THR A 635 -17.73 10.55 -18.10
C THR A 635 -16.30 10.35 -17.64
N MET A 636 -15.70 9.20 -17.92
CA MET A 636 -14.31 8.91 -17.59
C MET A 636 -13.52 8.68 -18.87
N SER A 637 -12.29 9.19 -18.92
CA SER A 637 -11.36 8.85 -20.00
C SER A 637 -10.92 7.37 -19.91
N PRO A 638 -10.45 6.77 -21.01
CA PRO A 638 -9.80 5.45 -21.02
C PRO A 638 -8.81 5.23 -19.86
N GLU A 639 -7.95 6.21 -19.60
CA GLU A 639 -6.92 6.14 -18.54
C GLU A 639 -7.54 6.16 -17.15
N GLN A 640 -8.61 6.93 -16.96
CA GLN A 640 -9.32 6.97 -15.68
C GLN A 640 -10.08 5.66 -15.42
N LEU A 641 -10.66 5.04 -16.46
CA LEU A 641 -11.27 3.70 -16.37
C LEU A 641 -10.22 2.63 -16.00
N ASP A 642 -9.03 2.68 -16.60
CA ASP A 642 -7.91 1.79 -16.29
C ASP A 642 -7.51 1.87 -14.81
N GLN A 643 -7.31 3.09 -14.30
CA GLN A 643 -6.95 3.34 -12.90
C GLN A 643 -8.04 2.87 -11.92
N ARG A 644 -9.31 3.04 -12.27
CA ARG A 644 -10.44 2.73 -11.38
C ARG A 644 -10.78 1.24 -11.35
N THR A 645 -10.52 0.52 -12.43
CA THR A 645 -10.85 -0.91 -12.59
C THR A 645 -10.29 -1.78 -11.47
N TRP A 646 -9.07 -1.52 -11.00
CA TRP A 646 -8.50 -2.31 -9.89
C TRP A 646 -9.30 -2.15 -8.59
N SER A 647 -9.75 -0.93 -8.28
CA SER A 647 -10.56 -0.66 -7.09
C SER A 647 -11.90 -1.40 -7.13
N TRP A 648 -12.52 -1.49 -8.32
CA TRP A 648 -13.74 -2.25 -8.57
C TRP A 648 -13.51 -3.74 -8.35
N TYR A 649 -12.49 -4.32 -8.99
CA TYR A 649 -12.14 -5.72 -8.81
C TYR A 649 -11.89 -6.05 -7.33
N VAL A 650 -11.15 -5.21 -6.58
CA VAL A 650 -10.87 -5.45 -5.16
C VAL A 650 -12.13 -5.49 -4.30
N LYS A 651 -13.16 -4.70 -4.63
CA LYS A 651 -14.44 -4.69 -3.91
C LYS A 651 -15.25 -5.97 -4.12
N VAL A 652 -15.20 -6.56 -5.33
CA VAL A 652 -16.07 -7.70 -5.70
C VAL A 652 -15.36 -9.05 -5.80
N ARG A 653 -14.03 -9.08 -5.65
CA ARG A 653 -13.25 -10.32 -5.75
C ARG A 653 -13.65 -11.34 -4.68
N PRO A 654 -13.56 -12.65 -4.99
CA PRO A 654 -13.87 -13.68 -4.02
C PRO A 654 -12.96 -13.58 -2.78
N ALA A 655 -13.58 -13.67 -1.62
CA ALA A 655 -12.89 -13.73 -0.33
C ALA A 655 -12.20 -15.09 -0.21
N VAL A 656 -10.87 -15.11 -0.14
CA VAL A 656 -10.10 -16.35 0.06
C VAL A 656 -9.08 -16.09 1.15
N GLU A 657 -8.59 -17.17 1.77
CA GLU A 657 -7.60 -17.10 2.84
C GLU A 657 -6.37 -16.28 2.44
N ASN A 658 -5.71 -15.66 3.43
CA ASN A 658 -4.53 -14.84 3.16
C ASN A 658 -3.29 -15.71 2.92
N GLY A 659 -2.32 -15.17 2.19
CA GLY A 659 -1.07 -15.87 1.89
C GLY A 659 -1.22 -17.01 0.87
N VAL A 660 -0.36 -18.03 0.99
CA VAL A 660 -0.35 -19.22 0.12
C VAL A 660 -1.66 -20.02 0.23
N ALA A 661 -2.32 -19.98 1.40
CA ALA A 661 -3.52 -20.76 1.66
C ALA A 661 -4.71 -20.36 0.78
N GLY A 662 -4.82 -19.09 0.38
CA GLY A 662 -5.80 -18.65 -0.62
C GLY A 662 -5.34 -18.70 -2.06
N TRP A 663 -4.13 -19.22 -2.34
CA TRP A 663 -3.63 -19.31 -3.71
C TRP A 663 -4.48 -20.30 -4.52
N GLY A 664 -5.17 -19.78 -5.54
CA GLY A 664 -6.09 -20.58 -6.35
C GLY A 664 -7.42 -20.92 -5.65
N GLY A 665 -7.66 -20.45 -4.43
CA GLY A 665 -8.92 -20.61 -3.72
C GLY A 665 -10.10 -20.04 -4.51
N LYS A 666 -11.23 -20.73 -4.47
CA LYS A 666 -12.49 -20.26 -5.06
C LYS A 666 -13.43 -19.80 -3.97
N ASN A 667 -14.20 -18.75 -4.23
CA ASN A 667 -15.33 -18.36 -3.41
C ASN A 667 -16.39 -17.66 -4.26
N GLU A 668 -17.49 -17.29 -3.63
CA GLU A 668 -18.63 -16.63 -4.24
C GLU A 668 -18.29 -15.21 -4.73
N VAL A 669 -18.91 -14.85 -5.84
CA VAL A 669 -18.92 -13.53 -6.49
C VAL A 669 -20.36 -13.26 -6.87
N ARG A 670 -21.00 -12.30 -6.20
CA ARG A 670 -22.38 -11.92 -6.47
C ARG A 670 -22.41 -10.87 -7.57
N LEU A 671 -23.15 -11.12 -8.64
CA LEU A 671 -23.25 -10.16 -9.74
C LEU A 671 -24.00 -8.88 -9.31
N ALA A 672 -24.84 -8.93 -8.28
CA ALA A 672 -25.38 -7.73 -7.64
C ALA A 672 -24.28 -6.78 -7.12
N ASP A 673 -23.24 -7.31 -6.48
CA ASP A 673 -22.11 -6.50 -5.98
C ASP A 673 -21.31 -5.90 -7.15
N VAL A 674 -21.25 -6.59 -8.30
CA VAL A 674 -20.65 -6.07 -9.54
C VAL A 674 -21.50 -4.95 -10.13
N LEU A 675 -22.82 -5.15 -10.26
CA LEU A 675 -23.74 -4.17 -10.82
C LEU A 675 -23.87 -2.90 -9.95
N ALA A 676 -23.65 -3.02 -8.64
CA ALA A 676 -23.58 -1.88 -7.71
C ALA A 676 -22.37 -0.97 -7.94
N LEU A 677 -21.40 -1.38 -8.77
CA LEU A 677 -20.27 -0.53 -9.18
C LEU A 677 -20.64 0.47 -10.28
N ARG A 678 -21.82 0.34 -10.89
CA ARG A 678 -22.33 1.30 -11.87
C ARG A 678 -22.40 2.69 -11.29
N ARG A 679 -22.31 3.68 -12.16
CA ARG A 679 -22.60 5.05 -11.77
C ARG A 679 -24.10 5.22 -11.54
N GLU A 680 -24.47 5.75 -10.38
CA GLU A 680 -25.84 6.22 -10.13
C GLU A 680 -26.10 7.40 -11.08
N THR A 681 -27.08 7.24 -11.98
CA THR A 681 -27.52 8.25 -12.95
C THR A 681 -28.33 9.35 -12.30
#